data_AF-A0A210PZ23-F1
#
_entry.id   AF-A0A210PZ23-F1
#
_cell.length_a   1.000
_cell.length_b   1.000
_cell.length_c   1.000
_cell.angle_alpha   90.00
_cell.angle_beta   90.00
_cell.angle_gamma   90.00
#
_symmetry.space_group_name_H-M   'P 1'
#
loop_
_entity.id
_entity.type
_entity.pdbx_description
1 polymer ?
#
loop_
_entity_poly.entity_id
_entity_poly.type
_entity_poly.pdbx_seq_one_letter_code
_entity_poly.pdbx_strand_id
1 'polypeptide(L)'
;MPGESTLSPPAPLDLGRMEEEAKASATKRIASILQRPEQLERVDQYKRRMTRKKASVDTMLKSAVQSQLDGVRTGLNQLQSALQDVYEIKQSLDVVEETYKSIQPLKEKLSSVNKENNSFCQLGSAMENLKHIFTVPESVRKTAELITDGKLLQAHKHLSDLEMARDDLMFELHKQPQKSPTDNNTLTKYFVEVEKLSEDLGKQLWIIMGRLLITVRREPTLIVTALRIIEREEKRDEIIMKRKEQTGFLPVCRPKRWKQKTFEVLERTITYKIEGNQMEDRDTNKMWLVRHLEITRQLMIDDLRVVKTMLPPVFPPSYAIVDKYVKMYHAGIASHIGDMIAQGLEGNEYVTLLSWINVYNSPELLKHPELNIDIKELGPLLEPTIIDDLQNQYLKNMRSNIMDWTKNSLVQDKKDWFREEHPDADGDGFYSTSLPVILFQMMEQNLQVAQMIGEDLVKKVLELFADELNMFAKEYQSEIQSYQERHMMNRSEPKFYIHYLIANINNTIAFCDYMKQLRKRYMKEEFDDRLEEDEDNIRKDRFQLLTDRFKQIGNLGCNILLDEVWIDLRNSKCIDELLTKSWCQGSHSVDIIYATWADYSGDFVHLKEPFSVGLVVEARHRLLKEYVKAILSKKLPLKNYAERKPIADKICTEADKLQELFKEYGSRKAGDTDFGPLKLLAEVWKLRDTSMMQLEITGLVVKHPDIRTEQLISLLMGRGDMSRVEARQMVQDTVGEDDQLKPKPKGIFTEVAQMS
;
A
#
# COMPACT_ATOMS: atom_id res chain seq x y z
N MET A 1 -19.30 -36.65 -30.79
CA MET A 1 -18.29 -36.38 -31.83
C MET A 1 -16.90 -36.60 -31.21
N PRO A 2 -16.32 -37.81 -31.27
CA PRO A 2 -14.89 -38.01 -31.03
C PRO A 2 -14.13 -37.88 -32.35
N GLY A 3 -13.01 -37.16 -32.34
CA GLY A 3 -12.24 -36.78 -33.52
C GLY A 3 -11.57 -37.95 -34.24
N GLU A 4 -11.75 -37.99 -35.56
CA GLU A 4 -11.01 -38.84 -36.49
C GLU A 4 -9.54 -38.39 -36.54
N SER A 5 -8.64 -39.27 -36.11
CA SER A 5 -7.20 -39.14 -36.35
C SER A 5 -6.86 -39.88 -37.64
N THR A 6 -6.71 -39.13 -38.73
CA THR A 6 -6.29 -39.64 -40.04
C THR A 6 -4.78 -39.91 -40.03
N LEU A 7 -4.39 -41.11 -39.57
CA LEU A 7 -3.03 -41.62 -39.77
C LEU A 7 -2.84 -41.98 -41.25
N SER A 8 -1.97 -41.23 -41.93
CA SER A 8 -1.54 -41.52 -43.30
C SER A 8 -0.81 -42.87 -43.36
N PRO A 9 -0.95 -43.65 -44.46
CA PRO A 9 -0.32 -44.96 -44.58
C PRO A 9 1.22 -44.82 -44.58
N PRO A 10 1.95 -45.74 -43.92
CA PRO A 10 3.41 -45.69 -43.90
C PRO A 10 3.97 -45.89 -45.32
N ALA A 11 4.97 -45.08 -45.67
CA ALA A 11 5.65 -45.15 -46.96
C ALA A 11 6.21 -46.57 -47.25
N PRO A 12 6.33 -46.98 -48.53
CA PRO A 12 6.84 -48.30 -48.87
C PRO A 12 8.26 -48.49 -48.32
N LEU A 13 8.48 -49.60 -47.60
CA LEU A 13 9.80 -50.01 -47.14
C LEU A 13 10.72 -50.30 -48.34
N ASP A 14 11.67 -49.40 -48.62
CA ASP A 14 12.71 -49.60 -49.62
C ASP A 14 13.81 -50.54 -49.06
N LEU A 15 13.55 -51.84 -49.19
CA LEU A 15 14.43 -52.91 -48.71
C LEU A 15 15.83 -52.85 -49.34
N GLY A 16 15.94 -52.36 -50.58
CA GLY A 16 17.21 -52.27 -51.28
C GLY A 16 18.15 -51.25 -50.63
N ARG A 17 17.63 -50.05 -50.35
CA ARG A 17 18.38 -49.00 -49.66
C ARG A 17 18.77 -49.40 -48.23
N MET A 18 17.88 -50.06 -47.49
CA MET A 18 18.19 -50.57 -46.15
C MET A 18 19.25 -51.66 -46.16
N GLU A 19 19.26 -52.53 -47.18
CA GLU A 19 20.29 -53.55 -47.35
C GLU A 19 21.65 -52.90 -47.66
N GLU A 20 21.69 -51.86 -48.49
CA GLU A 20 22.91 -51.09 -48.78
C GLU A 20 23.45 -50.35 -47.54
N GLU A 21 22.59 -49.67 -46.77
CA GLU A 21 22.97 -49.03 -45.50
C GLU A 21 23.48 -50.05 -44.48
N ALA A 22 22.84 -51.22 -44.39
CA ALA A 22 23.27 -52.30 -43.50
C ALA A 22 24.63 -52.89 -43.94
N LYS A 23 24.86 -53.09 -45.24
CA LYS A 23 26.16 -53.54 -45.80
C LYS A 23 27.25 -52.50 -45.55
N ALA A 24 26.97 -51.22 -45.76
CA ALA A 24 27.91 -50.13 -45.50
C ALA A 24 28.29 -50.04 -44.00
N SER A 25 27.30 -50.16 -43.11
CA SER A 25 27.50 -50.19 -41.66
C SER A 25 28.27 -51.43 -41.20
N ALA A 26 27.97 -52.60 -41.75
CA ALA A 26 28.69 -53.84 -41.49
C ALA A 26 30.17 -53.73 -41.92
N THR A 27 30.42 -53.15 -43.09
CA THR A 27 31.78 -52.92 -43.62
C THR A 27 32.57 -51.98 -42.70
N LYS A 28 31.98 -50.85 -42.29
CA LYS A 28 32.60 -49.90 -41.35
C LYS A 28 32.90 -50.55 -39.99
N ARG A 29 32.02 -51.44 -39.52
CA ARG A 29 32.16 -52.17 -38.26
C ARG A 29 33.23 -53.26 -38.32
N ILE A 30 33.37 -53.95 -39.45
CA ILE A 30 34.45 -54.92 -39.64
C ILE A 30 35.80 -54.20 -39.73
N ALA A 31 35.86 -53.09 -40.46
CA ALA A 31 37.06 -52.25 -40.56
C ALA A 31 37.52 -51.69 -39.20
N SER A 32 36.59 -51.38 -38.29
CA SER A 32 36.95 -50.92 -36.94
C SER A 32 37.42 -52.05 -36.00
N ILE A 33 37.05 -53.31 -36.27
CA ILE A 33 37.44 -54.46 -35.44
C ILE A 33 38.79 -55.05 -35.87
N LEU A 34 39.19 -54.90 -37.13
CA LEU A 34 40.40 -55.48 -37.73
C LEU A 34 41.39 -54.38 -38.14
N GLN A 35 41.88 -53.61 -37.17
CA GLN A 35 42.81 -52.49 -37.42
C GLN A 35 44.30 -52.90 -37.39
N ARG A 36 44.64 -54.03 -36.76
CA ARG A 36 46.03 -54.52 -36.63
C ARG A 36 46.15 -55.99 -37.09
N PRO A 37 47.29 -56.43 -37.67
CA PRO A 37 47.46 -57.78 -38.20
C PRO A 37 47.20 -58.91 -37.20
N GLU A 38 47.61 -58.73 -35.94
CA GLU A 38 47.42 -59.69 -34.82
C GLU A 38 45.93 -60.00 -34.54
N GLN A 39 45.01 -59.10 -34.92
CA GLN A 39 43.57 -59.27 -34.70
C GLN A 39 42.94 -60.27 -35.69
N LEU A 40 43.65 -60.64 -36.77
CA LEU A 40 43.21 -61.66 -37.73
C LEU A 40 43.16 -63.06 -37.10
N GLU A 41 44.01 -63.36 -36.11
CA GLU A 41 43.97 -64.65 -35.39
C GLU A 41 42.66 -64.86 -34.61
N ARG A 42 41.95 -63.77 -34.28
CA ARG A 42 40.68 -63.80 -33.54
C ARG A 42 39.43 -63.81 -34.44
N VAL A 43 39.59 -63.83 -35.76
CA VAL A 43 38.48 -63.80 -36.73
C VAL A 43 37.49 -64.93 -36.52
N ASP A 44 37.95 -66.15 -36.21
CA ASP A 44 37.06 -67.28 -35.94
C ASP A 44 36.19 -67.05 -34.70
N GLN A 45 36.73 -66.40 -33.66
CA GLN A 45 35.95 -66.02 -32.47
C GLN A 45 34.90 -64.96 -32.82
N TYR A 46 35.25 -63.96 -33.64
CA TYR A 46 34.30 -62.94 -34.10
C TYR A 46 33.21 -63.54 -35.01
N LYS A 47 33.56 -64.47 -35.89
CA LYS A 47 32.61 -65.20 -36.75
C LYS A 47 31.64 -66.03 -35.92
N ARG A 48 32.12 -66.76 -34.90
CA ARG A 48 31.25 -67.47 -33.95
C ARG A 48 30.33 -66.51 -33.19
N ARG A 49 30.85 -65.35 -32.74
CA ARG A 49 30.05 -64.32 -32.06
C ARG A 49 28.96 -63.72 -32.95
N MET A 50 29.27 -63.42 -34.21
CA MET A 50 28.29 -62.90 -35.17
C MET A 50 27.27 -63.97 -35.58
N THR A 51 27.70 -65.22 -35.72
CA THR A 51 26.78 -66.34 -36.00
C THR A 51 25.79 -66.54 -34.84
N ARG A 52 26.26 -66.47 -33.58
CA ARG A 52 25.37 -66.51 -32.40
C ARG A 52 24.41 -65.32 -32.37
N LYS A 53 24.87 -64.11 -32.67
CA LYS A 53 24.01 -62.92 -32.76
C LYS A 53 22.97 -63.06 -33.87
N LYS A 54 23.36 -63.52 -35.05
CA LYS A 54 22.45 -63.80 -36.17
C LYS A 54 21.40 -64.83 -35.76
N ALA A 55 21.82 -65.96 -35.18
CA ALA A 55 20.88 -66.99 -34.72
C ALA A 55 19.88 -66.45 -33.68
N SER A 56 20.34 -65.61 -32.75
CA SER A 56 19.47 -64.93 -31.78
C SER A 56 18.46 -64.00 -32.46
N VAL A 57 18.90 -63.17 -33.41
CA VAL A 57 18.03 -62.25 -34.15
C VAL A 57 17.04 -63.03 -35.02
N ASP A 58 17.48 -64.07 -35.71
CA ASP A 58 16.61 -64.96 -36.51
C ASP A 58 15.55 -65.63 -35.64
N THR A 59 15.90 -66.00 -34.41
CA THR A 59 14.95 -66.62 -33.45
C THR A 59 13.93 -65.59 -32.97
N MET A 60 14.36 -64.38 -32.64
CA MET A 60 13.48 -63.27 -32.28
C MET A 60 12.55 -62.89 -33.44
N LEU A 61 13.07 -62.80 -34.68
CA LEU A 61 12.28 -62.54 -35.87
C LEU A 61 11.25 -63.64 -36.13
N LYS A 62 11.64 -64.92 -36.04
CA LYS A 62 10.69 -66.04 -36.16
C LYS A 62 9.58 -65.96 -35.13
N SER A 63 9.93 -65.69 -33.86
CA SER A 63 8.93 -65.53 -32.79
C SER A 63 8.02 -64.33 -33.04
N ALA A 64 8.55 -63.21 -33.51
CA ALA A 64 7.77 -62.01 -33.80
C ALA A 64 6.84 -62.22 -35.00
N VAL A 65 7.33 -62.83 -36.08
CA VAL A 65 6.53 -63.17 -37.27
C VAL A 65 5.45 -64.18 -36.91
N GLN A 66 5.76 -65.20 -36.12
CA GLN A 66 4.78 -66.17 -35.64
C GLN A 66 3.69 -65.48 -34.80
N SER A 67 4.08 -64.61 -33.86
CA SER A 67 3.12 -63.85 -33.05
C SER A 67 2.23 -62.93 -33.89
N GLN A 68 2.77 -62.29 -34.93
CA GLN A 68 1.99 -61.46 -35.85
C GLN A 68 1.04 -62.31 -36.70
N LEU A 69 1.49 -63.44 -37.23
CA LEU A 69 0.65 -64.38 -37.97
C LEU A 69 -0.47 -64.97 -37.10
N ASP A 70 -0.18 -65.33 -35.86
CA ASP A 70 -1.18 -65.82 -34.91
C ASP A 70 -2.16 -64.71 -34.52
N GLY A 71 -1.69 -63.47 -34.38
CA GLY A 71 -2.53 -62.29 -34.19
C GLY A 71 -3.47 -62.03 -35.37
N VAL A 72 -2.96 -62.07 -36.60
CA VAL A 72 -3.74 -61.90 -37.83
C VAL A 72 -4.74 -63.05 -38.00
N ARG A 73 -4.33 -64.30 -37.75
CA ARG A 73 -5.20 -65.48 -37.82
C ARG A 73 -6.33 -65.38 -36.79
N THR A 74 -6.01 -65.00 -35.55
CA THR A 74 -7.00 -64.80 -34.49
C THR A 74 -7.95 -63.66 -34.85
N GLY A 75 -7.42 -62.55 -35.34
CA GLY A 75 -8.21 -61.41 -35.81
C GLY A 75 -9.16 -61.79 -36.95
N LEU A 76 -8.69 -62.52 -37.97
CA LEU A 76 -9.53 -63.00 -39.06
C LEU A 76 -10.63 -63.95 -38.59
N ASN A 77 -10.30 -64.89 -37.71
CA ASN A 77 -11.29 -65.81 -37.13
C ASN A 77 -12.36 -65.06 -36.31
N GLN A 78 -11.94 -64.07 -35.51
CA GLN A 78 -12.86 -63.22 -34.75
C GLN A 78 -13.74 -62.39 -35.67
N LEU A 79 -13.20 -61.86 -36.77
CA LEU A 79 -13.95 -61.06 -37.74
C LEU A 79 -14.97 -61.91 -38.50
N GLN A 80 -14.58 -63.14 -38.87
CA GLN A 80 -15.49 -64.12 -39.47
C GLN A 80 -16.60 -64.54 -38.50
N SER A 81 -16.27 -64.79 -37.23
CA SER A 81 -17.26 -65.09 -36.19
C SER A 81 -18.23 -63.93 -35.98
N ALA A 82 -17.72 -62.70 -35.83
CA ALA A 82 -18.55 -61.52 -35.63
C ALA A 82 -19.48 -61.26 -36.84
N LEU A 83 -19.01 -61.52 -38.06
CA LEU A 83 -19.83 -61.41 -39.26
C LEU A 83 -20.96 -62.45 -39.25
N GLN A 84 -20.66 -63.69 -38.86
CA GLN A 84 -21.67 -64.74 -38.69
C GLN A 84 -22.69 -64.37 -37.61
N ASP A 85 -22.24 -63.92 -36.44
CA ASP A 85 -23.09 -63.48 -35.33
C ASP A 85 -24.03 -62.34 -35.76
N VAL A 86 -23.54 -61.38 -36.55
CA VAL A 86 -24.36 -60.28 -37.09
C VAL A 86 -25.44 -60.79 -38.04
N TYR A 87 -25.13 -61.77 -38.89
CA TYR A 87 -26.13 -62.39 -39.77
C TYR A 87 -27.20 -63.14 -38.98
N GLU A 88 -26.80 -63.87 -37.92
CA GLU A 88 -27.72 -64.59 -37.05
C GLU A 88 -28.60 -63.64 -36.22
N ILE A 89 -28.03 -62.57 -35.66
CA ILE A 89 -28.79 -61.52 -34.96
C ILE A 89 -29.78 -60.87 -35.91
N LYS A 90 -29.38 -60.57 -37.15
CA LYS A 90 -30.28 -59.98 -38.14
C LYS A 90 -31.45 -60.91 -38.46
N GLN A 91 -31.19 -62.19 -38.73
CA GLN A 91 -32.26 -63.17 -38.95
C GLN A 91 -33.17 -63.29 -37.73
N SER A 92 -32.60 -63.30 -36.52
CA SER A 92 -33.37 -63.35 -35.28
C SER A 92 -34.26 -62.11 -35.11
N LEU A 93 -33.76 -60.92 -35.45
CA LEU A 93 -34.53 -59.68 -35.44
C LEU A 93 -35.65 -59.67 -36.48
N ASP A 94 -35.38 -60.15 -37.69
CA ASP A 94 -36.40 -60.29 -38.75
C ASP A 94 -37.52 -61.24 -38.30
N VAL A 95 -37.16 -62.38 -37.70
CA VAL A 95 -38.11 -63.33 -37.11
C VAL A 95 -38.91 -62.67 -35.98
N VAL A 96 -38.27 -61.94 -35.07
CA VAL A 96 -38.95 -61.21 -33.99
C VAL A 96 -39.93 -60.19 -34.57
N GLU A 97 -39.55 -59.39 -35.56
CA GLU A 97 -40.43 -58.41 -36.20
C GLU A 97 -41.66 -59.07 -36.84
N GLU A 98 -41.47 -60.19 -37.54
CA GLU A 98 -42.55 -60.97 -38.15
C GLU A 98 -43.48 -61.56 -37.06
N THR A 99 -42.90 -62.05 -35.97
CA THR A 99 -43.66 -62.57 -34.82
C THR A 99 -44.47 -61.45 -34.16
N TYR A 100 -43.92 -60.24 -33.99
CA TYR A 100 -44.64 -59.09 -33.43
C TYR A 100 -45.79 -58.62 -34.32
N LYS A 101 -45.65 -58.71 -35.66
CA LYS A 101 -46.77 -58.45 -36.59
C LYS A 101 -47.95 -59.39 -36.34
N SER A 102 -47.69 -60.66 -36.03
CA SER A 102 -48.74 -61.64 -35.69
C SER A 102 -49.43 -61.35 -34.34
N ILE A 103 -48.75 -60.67 -33.41
CA ILE A 103 -49.25 -60.30 -32.08
C ILE A 103 -50.00 -58.96 -32.10
N GLN A 104 -49.83 -58.13 -33.13
CA GLN A 104 -50.48 -56.81 -33.24
C GLN A 104 -52.02 -56.83 -33.03
N PRO A 105 -52.79 -57.80 -33.56
CA PRO A 105 -54.24 -57.87 -33.32
C PRO A 105 -54.61 -58.36 -31.90
N LEU A 106 -53.65 -58.92 -31.16
CA LEU A 106 -53.87 -59.44 -29.80
C LEU A 106 -54.10 -58.31 -28.80
N LYS A 107 -53.51 -57.12 -29.01
CA LYS A 107 -53.74 -55.92 -28.19
C LYS A 107 -55.21 -55.49 -28.21
N GLU A 108 -55.86 -55.59 -29.36
CA GLU A 108 -57.28 -55.26 -29.52
C GLU A 108 -58.16 -56.37 -28.91
N LYS A 109 -57.85 -57.64 -29.17
CA LYS A 109 -58.58 -58.80 -28.61
C LYS A 109 -58.51 -58.87 -27.08
N LEU A 110 -57.37 -58.54 -26.48
CA LEU A 110 -57.16 -58.53 -25.03
C LEU A 110 -57.52 -57.20 -24.37
N SER A 111 -58.06 -56.22 -25.11
CA SER A 111 -58.40 -54.91 -24.55
C SER A 111 -59.43 -55.00 -23.41
N SER A 112 -60.37 -55.96 -23.47
CA SER A 112 -61.33 -56.26 -22.40
C SER A 112 -60.65 -56.86 -21.16
N VAL A 113 -59.77 -57.84 -21.34
CA VAL A 113 -58.99 -58.45 -20.25
C VAL A 113 -58.04 -57.45 -19.62
N ASN A 114 -57.45 -56.56 -20.41
CA ASN A 114 -56.57 -55.50 -19.90
C ASN A 114 -57.37 -54.46 -19.09
N LYS A 115 -58.59 -54.12 -19.52
CA LYS A 115 -59.50 -53.29 -18.72
C LYS A 115 -59.84 -53.97 -17.38
N GLU A 116 -60.20 -55.25 -17.41
CA GLU A 116 -60.52 -56.00 -16.19
C GLU A 116 -59.30 -56.15 -15.27
N ASN A 117 -58.12 -56.41 -15.82
CA ASN A 117 -56.86 -56.45 -15.08
C ASN A 117 -56.52 -55.08 -14.49
N ASN A 118 -56.74 -53.98 -15.20
CA ASN A 118 -56.56 -52.64 -14.66
C ASN A 118 -57.53 -52.38 -13.50
N SER A 119 -58.80 -52.79 -13.63
CA SER A 119 -59.77 -52.70 -12.52
C SER A 119 -59.36 -53.57 -11.33
N PHE A 120 -58.86 -54.79 -11.57
CA PHE A 120 -58.33 -55.66 -10.52
C PHE A 120 -57.09 -55.06 -9.83
N CYS A 121 -56.13 -54.52 -10.60
CA CYS A 121 -54.96 -53.82 -10.06
C CYS A 121 -55.35 -52.57 -9.27
N GLN A 122 -56.36 -51.82 -9.73
CA GLN A 122 -56.90 -50.67 -9.00
C GLN A 122 -57.54 -51.10 -7.67
N LEU A 123 -58.36 -52.16 -7.68
CA LEU A 123 -58.97 -52.71 -6.46
C LEU A 123 -57.92 -53.28 -5.50
N GLY A 124 -56.90 -53.96 -6.02
CA GLY A 124 -55.76 -54.44 -5.23
C GLY A 124 -54.96 -53.30 -4.60
N SER A 125 -54.70 -52.24 -5.36
CA SER A 125 -54.05 -51.02 -4.86
C SER A 125 -54.91 -50.32 -3.80
N ALA A 126 -56.22 -50.26 -4.01
CA ALA A 126 -57.17 -49.70 -3.05
C ALA A 126 -57.22 -50.51 -1.75
N MET A 127 -57.23 -51.85 -1.81
CA MET A 127 -57.17 -52.72 -0.63
C MET A 127 -55.87 -52.54 0.16
N GLU A 128 -54.73 -52.39 -0.52
CA GLU A 128 -53.45 -52.17 0.15
C GLU A 128 -53.39 -50.77 0.78
N ASN A 129 -53.81 -49.74 0.05
CA ASN A 129 -53.90 -48.37 0.57
C ASN A 129 -54.87 -48.24 1.76
N LEU A 130 -55.97 -49.01 1.77
CA LEU A 130 -56.92 -49.07 2.89
C LEU A 130 -56.25 -49.54 4.18
N LYS A 131 -55.37 -50.55 4.13
CA LYS A 131 -54.60 -51.00 5.31
C LYS A 131 -53.76 -49.87 5.88
N HIS A 132 -53.09 -49.11 5.01
CA HIS A 132 -52.26 -48.00 5.42
C HIS A 132 -53.08 -46.87 6.06
N ILE A 133 -54.22 -46.50 5.48
CA ILE A 133 -55.11 -45.45 6.01
C ILE A 133 -55.50 -45.73 7.47
N PHE A 134 -55.94 -46.94 7.83
CA PHE A 134 -56.32 -47.23 9.23
C PHE A 134 -55.16 -47.15 10.23
N THR A 135 -53.92 -47.33 9.78
CA THR A 135 -52.72 -47.30 10.61
C THR A 135 -52.06 -45.92 10.73
N VAL A 136 -52.52 -44.91 9.96
CA VAL A 136 -51.90 -43.58 9.92
C VAL A 136 -51.88 -42.90 11.31
N PRO A 137 -53.00 -42.80 12.07
CA PRO A 137 -52.98 -42.06 13.33
C PRO A 137 -52.04 -42.67 14.38
N GLU A 138 -52.00 -44.00 14.47
CA GLU A 138 -51.09 -44.70 15.38
C GLU A 138 -49.62 -44.52 14.96
N SER A 139 -49.35 -44.63 13.65
CA SER A 139 -48.02 -44.43 13.08
C SER A 139 -47.52 -42.99 13.25
N VAL A 140 -48.42 -42.00 13.14
CA VAL A 140 -48.12 -40.58 13.41
C VAL A 140 -47.72 -40.39 14.87
N ARG A 141 -48.52 -40.91 15.81
CA ARG A 141 -48.20 -40.84 17.25
C ARG A 141 -46.85 -41.49 17.57
N LYS A 142 -46.61 -42.70 17.07
CA LYS A 142 -45.33 -43.42 17.27
C LYS A 142 -44.14 -42.67 16.67
N THR A 143 -44.34 -42.03 15.51
CA THR A 143 -43.29 -41.21 14.88
C THR A 143 -42.99 -39.97 15.73
N ALA A 144 -43.99 -39.31 16.30
CA ALA A 144 -43.81 -38.19 17.23
C ALA A 144 -42.99 -38.59 18.47
N GLU A 145 -43.30 -39.75 19.07
CA GLU A 145 -42.55 -40.31 20.20
C GLU A 145 -41.09 -40.58 19.82
N LEU A 146 -40.83 -41.19 18.66
CA LEU A 146 -39.46 -41.45 18.18
C LEU A 146 -38.65 -40.18 17.90
N ILE A 147 -39.31 -39.10 17.43
CA ILE A 147 -38.67 -37.78 17.26
C ILE A 147 -38.28 -37.22 18.63
N THR A 148 -39.18 -37.32 19.61
CA THR A 148 -38.96 -36.83 20.98
C THR A 148 -37.85 -37.61 21.69
N ASP A 149 -37.78 -38.92 21.48
CA ASP A 149 -36.74 -39.83 21.99
C ASP A 149 -35.36 -39.64 21.30
N GLY A 150 -35.27 -38.84 20.23
CA GLY A 150 -34.04 -38.67 19.46
C GLY A 150 -33.66 -39.85 18.55
N LYS A 151 -34.56 -40.82 18.34
CA LYS A 151 -34.35 -41.98 17.44
C LYS A 151 -34.62 -41.60 15.98
N LEU A 152 -33.87 -40.63 15.47
CA LEU A 152 -34.18 -39.91 14.24
C LEU A 152 -34.23 -40.77 12.97
N LEU A 153 -33.40 -41.82 12.86
CA LEU A 153 -33.42 -42.70 11.68
C LEU A 153 -34.70 -43.55 11.60
N GLN A 154 -35.19 -44.00 12.76
CA GLN A 154 -36.42 -44.78 12.84
C GLN A 154 -37.62 -43.85 12.59
N ALA A 155 -37.63 -42.67 13.21
CA ALA A 155 -38.62 -41.63 12.94
C ALA A 155 -38.67 -41.28 11.44
N HIS A 156 -37.52 -41.06 10.80
CA HIS A 156 -37.43 -40.77 9.37
C HIS A 156 -37.98 -41.88 8.48
N LYS A 157 -37.75 -43.15 8.85
CA LYS A 157 -38.29 -44.29 8.12
C LYS A 157 -39.82 -44.32 8.20
N HIS A 158 -40.39 -44.19 9.39
CA HIS A 158 -41.83 -44.14 9.58
C HIS A 158 -42.47 -42.94 8.88
N LEU A 159 -41.85 -41.75 9.01
CA LEU A 159 -42.30 -40.54 8.30
C LEU A 159 -42.27 -40.73 6.78
N SER A 160 -41.22 -41.35 6.24
CA SER A 160 -41.14 -41.61 4.80
C SER A 160 -42.23 -42.56 4.32
N ASP A 161 -42.61 -43.56 5.12
CA ASP A 161 -43.65 -44.51 4.74
C ASP A 161 -45.03 -43.81 4.76
N LEU A 162 -45.25 -42.92 5.74
CA LEU A 162 -46.43 -42.05 5.80
C LEU A 162 -46.51 -41.07 4.62
N GLU A 163 -45.40 -40.42 4.28
CA GLU A 163 -45.32 -39.52 3.12
C GLU A 163 -45.55 -40.27 1.82
N MET A 164 -44.99 -41.48 1.66
CA MET A 164 -45.20 -42.29 0.45
C MET A 164 -46.66 -42.70 0.30
N ALA A 165 -47.32 -43.15 1.37
CA ALA A 165 -48.73 -43.49 1.34
C ALA A 165 -49.62 -42.28 0.98
N ARG A 166 -49.31 -41.10 1.55
CA ARG A 166 -49.98 -39.85 1.17
C ARG A 166 -49.77 -39.53 -0.31
N ASP A 167 -48.53 -39.56 -0.77
CA ASP A 167 -48.14 -39.13 -2.10
C ASP A 167 -48.71 -40.07 -3.18
N ASP A 168 -48.77 -41.38 -2.92
CA ASP A 168 -49.38 -42.37 -3.82
C ASP A 168 -50.90 -42.16 -3.91
N LEU A 169 -51.60 -41.93 -2.80
CA LEU A 169 -53.03 -41.60 -2.80
C LEU A 169 -53.32 -40.30 -3.57
N MET A 170 -52.51 -39.27 -3.34
CA MET A 170 -52.62 -37.99 -4.03
C MET A 170 -52.30 -38.12 -5.53
N PHE A 171 -51.38 -39.00 -5.91
CA PHE A 171 -51.05 -39.28 -7.31
C PHE A 171 -52.18 -40.04 -8.02
N GLU A 172 -52.78 -41.04 -7.37
CA GLU A 172 -53.95 -41.74 -7.94
C GLU A 172 -55.13 -40.79 -8.12
N LEU A 173 -55.37 -39.89 -7.17
CA LEU A 173 -56.37 -38.81 -7.34
C LEU A 173 -56.01 -37.89 -8.51
N HIS A 174 -54.73 -37.55 -8.69
CA HIS A 174 -54.28 -36.70 -9.78
C HIS A 174 -54.51 -37.31 -11.17
N LYS A 175 -54.43 -38.64 -11.31
CA LYS A 175 -54.70 -39.37 -12.57
C LYS A 175 -56.17 -39.36 -12.96
N GLN A 176 -57.09 -39.11 -12.02
CA GLN A 176 -58.51 -39.14 -12.33
C GLN A 176 -58.90 -37.95 -13.22
N PRO A 177 -59.75 -38.18 -14.25
CA PRO A 177 -60.15 -37.13 -15.19
C PRO A 177 -61.01 -36.03 -14.54
N GLN A 178 -61.70 -36.33 -13.43
CA GLN A 178 -62.51 -35.40 -12.65
C GLN A 178 -61.85 -35.16 -11.29
N LYS A 179 -61.16 -34.03 -11.14
CA LYS A 179 -60.49 -33.65 -9.88
C LYS A 179 -61.52 -33.04 -8.93
N SER A 180 -62.11 -33.87 -8.06
CA SER A 180 -63.01 -33.41 -7.00
C SER A 180 -62.25 -32.58 -5.96
N PRO A 181 -62.56 -31.28 -5.78
CA PRO A 181 -61.90 -30.45 -4.78
C PRO A 181 -62.20 -30.90 -3.35
N THR A 182 -63.33 -31.56 -3.12
CA THR A 182 -63.74 -32.09 -1.81
C THR A 182 -62.86 -33.25 -1.36
N ASP A 183 -62.52 -34.16 -2.28
CA ASP A 183 -61.68 -35.33 -1.99
C ASP A 183 -60.23 -34.91 -1.74
N ASN A 184 -59.75 -33.96 -2.53
CA ASN A 184 -58.42 -33.37 -2.35
C ASN A 184 -58.29 -32.67 -0.99
N ASN A 185 -59.30 -31.90 -0.58
CA ASN A 185 -59.35 -31.25 0.74
C ASN A 185 -59.45 -32.26 1.89
N THR A 186 -60.13 -33.39 1.69
CA THR A 186 -60.30 -34.43 2.71
C THR A 186 -58.97 -35.16 2.96
N LEU A 187 -58.27 -35.56 1.90
CA LEU A 187 -56.94 -36.17 2.00
C LEU A 187 -55.92 -35.18 2.59
N THR A 188 -55.95 -33.92 2.18
CA THR A 188 -55.06 -32.88 2.73
C THR A 188 -55.27 -32.72 4.24
N LYS A 189 -56.52 -32.65 4.70
CA LYS A 189 -56.83 -32.57 6.14
C LYS A 189 -56.41 -33.83 6.90
N TYR A 190 -56.57 -35.00 6.29
CA TYR A 190 -56.22 -36.28 6.93
C TYR A 190 -54.72 -36.40 7.19
N PHE A 191 -53.89 -35.95 6.27
CA PHE A 191 -52.42 -36.05 6.35
C PHE A 191 -51.73 -34.80 6.92
N VAL A 192 -52.47 -33.82 7.46
CA VAL A 192 -51.90 -32.58 8.00
C VAL A 192 -50.89 -32.83 9.13
N GLU A 193 -51.11 -33.85 9.95
CA GLU A 193 -50.19 -34.20 11.04
C GLU A 193 -48.85 -34.75 10.52
N VAL A 194 -48.83 -35.34 9.32
CA VAL A 194 -47.59 -35.84 8.69
C VAL A 194 -46.68 -34.67 8.28
N GLU A 195 -47.28 -33.56 7.82
CA GLU A 195 -46.53 -32.33 7.51
C GLU A 195 -45.87 -31.77 8.79
N LYS A 196 -46.64 -31.72 9.89
CA LYS A 196 -46.13 -31.30 11.20
C LYS A 196 -45.00 -32.20 11.69
N LEU A 197 -45.10 -33.52 11.54
CA LEU A 197 -44.01 -34.45 11.87
C LEU A 197 -42.75 -34.19 11.04
N SER A 198 -42.90 -33.87 9.74
CA SER A 198 -41.77 -33.51 8.89
C SER A 198 -41.09 -32.21 9.36
N GLU A 199 -41.88 -31.21 9.79
CA GLU A 199 -41.34 -29.99 10.38
C GLU A 199 -40.63 -30.26 11.71
N ASP A 200 -41.21 -31.06 12.59
CA ASP A 200 -40.65 -31.37 13.91
C ASP A 200 -39.35 -32.21 13.78
N LEU A 201 -39.31 -33.17 12.86
CA LEU A 201 -38.07 -33.87 12.52
C LEU A 201 -37.02 -32.88 11.99
N GLY A 202 -37.42 -31.98 11.09
CA GLY A 202 -36.57 -30.90 10.59
C GLY A 202 -35.97 -30.07 11.73
N LYS A 203 -36.79 -29.60 12.69
CA LYS A 203 -36.34 -28.82 13.85
C LYS A 203 -35.26 -29.55 14.64
N GLN A 204 -35.41 -30.85 14.89
CA GLN A 204 -34.39 -31.64 15.57
C GLN A 204 -33.07 -31.70 14.77
N LEU A 205 -33.15 -31.87 13.45
CA LEU A 205 -31.97 -31.81 12.58
C LEU A 205 -31.28 -30.44 12.65
N TRP A 206 -32.03 -29.33 12.61
CA TRP A 206 -31.48 -27.98 12.67
C TRP A 206 -30.82 -27.69 14.03
N ILE A 207 -31.34 -28.22 15.13
CA ILE A 207 -30.70 -28.10 16.45
C ILE A 207 -29.35 -28.85 16.48
N ILE A 208 -29.30 -30.05 15.90
CA ILE A 208 -28.08 -30.85 15.82
C ILE A 208 -27.04 -30.13 14.95
N MET A 209 -27.44 -29.66 13.76
CA MET A 209 -26.56 -28.93 12.84
C MET A 209 -26.15 -27.56 13.39
N GLY A 210 -27.02 -26.85 14.09
CA GLY A 210 -26.70 -25.58 14.76
C GLY A 210 -25.71 -25.73 15.93
N ARG A 211 -25.49 -26.97 16.41
CA ARG A 211 -24.48 -27.29 17.45
C ARG A 211 -23.30 -28.08 16.88
N LEU A 212 -23.09 -28.04 15.56
CA LEU A 212 -22.16 -28.91 14.83
C LEU A 212 -20.79 -29.07 15.50
N LEU A 213 -20.12 -27.96 15.83
CA LEU A 213 -18.76 -27.99 16.38
C LEU A 213 -18.68 -28.61 17.78
N ILE A 214 -19.72 -28.46 18.60
CA ILE A 214 -19.79 -29.06 19.93
C ILE A 214 -20.14 -30.54 19.80
N THR A 215 -21.13 -30.87 18.97
CA THR A 215 -21.61 -32.22 18.75
C THR A 215 -20.53 -33.09 18.12
N VAL A 216 -19.75 -32.60 17.15
CA VAL A 216 -18.68 -33.42 16.54
C VAL A 216 -17.57 -33.79 17.53
N ARG A 217 -17.29 -32.93 18.53
CA ARG A 217 -16.29 -33.20 19.58
C ARG A 217 -16.77 -34.24 20.59
N ARG A 218 -18.08 -34.31 20.86
CA ARG A 218 -18.67 -35.20 21.87
C ARG A 218 -19.23 -36.49 21.28
N GLU A 219 -20.02 -36.38 20.24
CA GLU A 219 -20.80 -37.48 19.65
C GLU A 219 -20.97 -37.30 18.12
N PRO A 220 -19.93 -37.62 17.31
CA PRO A 220 -19.97 -37.42 15.86
C PRO A 220 -21.01 -38.29 15.13
N THR A 221 -21.44 -39.40 15.74
CA THR A 221 -22.47 -40.31 15.21
C THR A 221 -23.83 -39.63 15.02
N LEU A 222 -24.18 -38.65 15.86
CA LEU A 222 -25.40 -37.85 15.71
C LEU A 222 -25.39 -37.01 14.44
N ILE A 223 -24.23 -36.42 14.09
CA ILE A 223 -24.07 -35.66 12.84
C ILE A 223 -24.20 -36.58 11.64
N VAL A 224 -23.54 -37.75 11.65
CA VAL A 224 -23.68 -38.74 10.57
C VAL A 224 -25.14 -39.18 10.42
N THR A 225 -25.86 -39.37 11.53
CA THR A 225 -27.29 -39.72 11.53
C THR A 225 -28.12 -38.62 10.86
N ALA A 226 -27.91 -37.36 11.23
CA ALA A 226 -28.59 -36.22 10.62
C ALA A 226 -28.28 -36.09 9.12
N LEU A 227 -27.01 -36.19 8.73
CA LEU A 227 -26.58 -36.11 7.33
C LEU A 227 -27.13 -37.26 6.49
N ARG A 228 -27.21 -38.48 7.03
CA ARG A 228 -27.84 -39.62 6.35
C ARG A 228 -29.31 -39.37 6.05
N ILE A 229 -30.03 -38.70 6.95
CA ILE A 229 -31.42 -38.31 6.73
C ILE A 229 -31.50 -37.24 5.63
N ILE A 230 -30.68 -36.21 5.71
CA ILE A 230 -30.62 -35.13 4.71
C ILE A 230 -30.32 -35.69 3.30
N GLU A 231 -29.29 -36.52 3.15
CA GLU A 231 -28.92 -37.12 1.87
C GLU A 231 -30.01 -38.04 1.30
N ARG A 232 -30.79 -38.72 2.16
CA ARG A 232 -31.94 -39.51 1.72
C ARG A 232 -33.08 -38.62 1.22
N GLU A 233 -33.32 -37.49 1.88
CA GLU A 233 -34.33 -36.53 1.46
C GLU A 233 -33.95 -35.85 0.14
N GLU A 234 -32.69 -35.45 -0.05
CA GLU A 234 -32.21 -34.88 -1.31
C GLU A 234 -32.34 -35.87 -2.47
N LYS A 235 -31.96 -37.14 -2.27
CA LYS A 235 -32.15 -38.19 -3.28
C LYS A 235 -33.63 -38.40 -3.63
N ARG A 236 -34.53 -38.31 -2.64
CA ARG A 236 -35.98 -38.38 -2.90
C ARG A 236 -36.46 -37.17 -3.69
N ASP A 237 -36.01 -35.97 -3.34
CA ASP A 237 -36.33 -34.76 -4.07
C ASP A 237 -35.89 -34.88 -5.54
N GLU A 238 -34.68 -35.40 -5.82
CA GLU A 238 -34.21 -35.67 -7.19
C GLU A 238 -35.11 -36.65 -7.96
N ILE A 239 -35.52 -37.76 -7.32
CA ILE A 239 -36.40 -38.75 -7.93
C ILE A 239 -37.79 -38.15 -8.23
N ILE A 240 -38.33 -37.38 -7.28
CA ILE A 240 -39.64 -36.73 -7.42
C ILE A 240 -39.61 -35.68 -8.52
N MET A 241 -38.52 -34.91 -8.64
CA MET A 241 -38.36 -33.92 -9.71
C MET A 241 -38.33 -34.59 -11.09
N LYS A 242 -37.61 -35.71 -11.24
CA LYS A 242 -37.64 -36.52 -12.48
C LYS A 242 -39.03 -37.09 -12.77
N ARG A 243 -39.75 -37.55 -11.74
CA ARG A 243 -41.14 -38.04 -11.88
C ARG A 243 -42.07 -36.92 -12.34
N LYS A 244 -41.91 -35.71 -11.80
CA LYS A 244 -42.69 -34.52 -12.19
C LYS A 244 -42.50 -34.19 -13.67
N GLU A 245 -41.29 -34.29 -14.21
CA GLU A 245 -41.03 -34.08 -15.64
C GLU A 245 -41.82 -35.06 -16.52
N GLN A 246 -42.02 -36.30 -16.04
CA GLN A 246 -42.75 -37.33 -16.77
C GLN A 246 -44.27 -37.28 -16.57
N THR A 247 -44.75 -36.97 -15.36
CA THR A 247 -46.16 -37.10 -14.99
C THR A 247 -46.89 -35.78 -14.74
N GLY A 248 -46.16 -34.67 -14.63
CA GLY A 248 -46.70 -33.35 -14.24
C GLY A 248 -47.13 -33.23 -12.77
N PHE A 249 -47.04 -34.31 -11.98
CA PHE A 249 -47.46 -34.34 -10.58
C PHE A 249 -46.29 -34.01 -9.63
N LEU A 250 -46.56 -33.16 -8.63
CA LEU A 250 -45.62 -32.83 -7.57
C LEU A 250 -46.32 -32.98 -6.20
N PRO A 251 -45.81 -33.83 -5.30
CA PRO A 251 -46.36 -33.95 -3.96
C PRO A 251 -46.28 -32.66 -3.14
N VAL A 252 -47.19 -32.54 -2.18
CA VAL A 252 -47.23 -31.40 -1.24
C VAL A 252 -45.98 -31.43 -0.36
N CYS A 253 -45.36 -30.26 -0.13
CA CYS A 253 -44.10 -30.06 0.62
C CYS A 253 -42.81 -30.56 -0.06
N ARG A 254 -42.82 -30.86 -1.37
CA ARG A 254 -41.61 -31.24 -2.14
C ARG A 254 -41.29 -30.20 -3.23
N PRO A 255 -40.01 -29.94 -3.55
CA PRO A 255 -38.81 -30.45 -2.89
C PRO A 255 -38.58 -29.78 -1.53
N LYS A 256 -38.01 -30.52 -0.57
CA LYS A 256 -37.74 -30.04 0.79
C LYS A 256 -36.44 -29.24 0.89
N ARG A 257 -35.43 -29.55 0.05
CA ARG A 257 -34.12 -28.86 0.01
C ARG A 257 -33.42 -28.76 1.37
N TRP A 258 -33.42 -29.85 2.13
CA TRP A 258 -32.86 -29.88 3.49
C TRP A 258 -31.35 -29.66 3.53
N LYS A 259 -30.63 -29.98 2.44
CA LYS A 259 -29.21 -29.64 2.30
C LYS A 259 -28.99 -28.13 2.25
N GLN A 260 -29.84 -27.39 1.52
CA GLN A 260 -29.77 -25.93 1.48
C GLN A 260 -30.05 -25.35 2.88
N LYS A 261 -31.14 -25.77 3.52
CA LYS A 261 -31.48 -25.33 4.89
C LYS A 261 -30.39 -25.65 5.91
N THR A 262 -29.68 -26.77 5.73
CA THR A 262 -28.54 -27.12 6.59
C THR A 262 -27.45 -26.05 6.50
N PHE A 263 -27.08 -25.61 5.30
CA PHE A 263 -26.09 -24.55 5.12
C PHE A 263 -26.58 -23.21 5.67
N GLU A 264 -27.85 -22.85 5.46
CA GLU A 264 -28.46 -21.64 6.04
C GLU A 264 -28.41 -21.65 7.58
N VAL A 265 -28.66 -22.80 8.21
CA VAL A 265 -28.53 -22.96 9.67
C VAL A 265 -27.09 -22.79 10.13
N LEU A 266 -26.12 -23.38 9.41
CA LEU A 266 -24.70 -23.25 9.75
C LEU A 266 -24.21 -21.80 9.62
N GLU A 267 -24.56 -21.12 8.53
CA GLU A 267 -24.25 -19.71 8.29
C GLU A 267 -24.81 -18.84 9.41
N ARG A 268 -26.10 -19.00 9.72
CA ARG A 268 -26.76 -18.25 10.81
C ARG A 268 -26.13 -18.50 12.17
N THR A 269 -25.74 -19.75 12.47
CA THR A 269 -25.03 -20.08 13.72
C THR A 269 -23.67 -19.39 13.80
N ILE A 270 -22.93 -19.32 12.68
CA ILE A 270 -21.64 -18.64 12.63
C ILE A 270 -21.84 -17.14 12.89
N THR A 271 -22.78 -16.50 12.20
CA THR A 271 -23.10 -15.07 12.39
C THR A 271 -23.48 -14.74 13.83
N TYR A 272 -24.44 -15.47 14.42
CA TYR A 272 -24.83 -15.26 15.82
C TYR A 272 -23.70 -15.49 16.81
N LYS A 273 -22.77 -16.40 16.49
CA LYS A 273 -21.61 -16.62 17.33
C LYS A 273 -20.65 -15.44 17.25
N ILE A 274 -20.39 -14.90 16.05
CA ILE A 274 -19.50 -13.74 15.86
C ILE A 274 -20.08 -12.50 16.57
N GLU A 275 -21.35 -12.20 16.33
CA GLU A 275 -22.07 -11.07 16.95
C GLU A 275 -22.14 -11.24 18.48
N GLY A 276 -22.48 -12.44 18.95
CA GLY A 276 -22.62 -12.74 20.38
C GLY A 276 -21.32 -12.70 21.19
N ASN A 277 -20.16 -12.60 20.53
CA ASN A 277 -18.87 -12.43 21.22
C ASN A 277 -18.61 -10.99 21.66
N GLN A 278 -19.39 -10.03 21.16
CA GLN A 278 -19.27 -8.63 21.56
C GLN A 278 -19.87 -8.43 22.96
N MET A 279 -19.04 -8.62 23.99
CA MET A 279 -19.46 -8.50 25.39
C MET A 279 -19.39 -7.07 25.94
N GLU A 280 -18.59 -6.22 25.30
CA GLU A 280 -18.27 -4.85 25.72
C GLU A 280 -18.56 -3.89 24.57
N ASP A 281 -18.90 -2.65 24.92
CA ASP A 281 -19.12 -1.53 24.01
C ASP A 281 -18.19 -0.35 24.35
N ARG A 282 -18.27 0.72 23.55
CA ARG A 282 -17.45 1.92 23.72
C ARG A 282 -17.64 2.60 25.08
N ASP A 283 -18.86 2.56 25.62
CA ASP A 283 -19.21 3.19 26.89
C ASP A 283 -18.67 2.42 28.10
N THR A 284 -18.58 1.09 28.00
CA THR A 284 -18.08 0.22 29.06
C THR A 284 -16.56 0.10 29.06
N ASN A 285 -15.91 0.04 27.89
CA ASN A 285 -14.46 -0.10 27.79
C ASN A 285 -13.88 0.60 26.56
N LYS A 286 -12.90 1.50 26.77
CA LYS A 286 -12.18 2.18 25.68
C LYS A 286 -11.41 1.23 24.75
N MET A 287 -11.08 0.03 25.20
CA MET A 287 -10.40 -1.00 24.41
C MET A 287 -11.34 -2.13 23.94
N TRP A 288 -12.66 -1.90 23.95
CA TRP A 288 -13.67 -2.90 23.58
C TRP A 288 -13.37 -3.55 22.23
N LEU A 289 -13.01 -2.76 21.22
CA LEU A 289 -12.76 -3.26 19.86
C LEU A 289 -11.54 -4.17 19.79
N VAL A 290 -10.46 -3.81 20.50
CA VAL A 290 -9.24 -4.64 20.58
C VAL A 290 -9.58 -6.01 21.18
N ARG A 291 -10.33 -6.03 22.28
CA ARG A 291 -10.74 -7.27 22.97
C ARG A 291 -11.70 -8.10 22.11
N HIS A 292 -12.69 -7.46 21.50
CA HIS A 292 -13.66 -8.12 20.62
C HIS A 292 -12.97 -8.82 19.44
N LEU A 293 -12.08 -8.11 18.76
CA LEU A 293 -11.35 -8.64 17.60
C LEU A 293 -10.35 -9.73 18.00
N GLU A 294 -9.72 -9.64 19.17
CA GLU A 294 -8.83 -10.69 19.67
C GLU A 294 -9.59 -11.96 20.08
N ILE A 295 -10.73 -11.83 20.76
CA ILE A 295 -11.61 -12.96 21.09
C ILE A 295 -12.12 -13.61 19.81
N THR A 296 -12.54 -12.81 18.83
CA THR A 296 -12.98 -13.28 17.51
C THR A 296 -11.87 -14.06 16.80
N ARG A 297 -10.62 -13.56 16.84
CA ARG A 297 -9.44 -14.24 16.28
C ARG A 297 -9.22 -15.62 16.92
N GLN A 298 -9.23 -15.69 18.25
CA GLN A 298 -9.03 -16.95 19.00
C GLN A 298 -10.14 -17.97 18.69
N LEU A 299 -11.40 -17.53 18.71
CA LEU A 299 -12.56 -18.39 18.41
C LEU A 299 -12.52 -18.92 16.98
N MET A 300 -12.12 -18.08 16.02
CA MET A 300 -11.98 -18.49 14.63
C MET A 300 -10.90 -19.57 14.48
N ILE A 301 -9.76 -19.44 15.15
CA ILE A 301 -8.70 -20.47 15.12
C ILE A 301 -9.21 -21.79 15.69
N ASP A 302 -9.85 -21.76 16.87
CA ASP A 302 -10.35 -22.96 17.53
C ASP A 302 -11.47 -23.65 16.73
N ASP A 303 -12.36 -22.88 16.12
CA ASP A 303 -13.43 -23.40 15.28
C ASP A 303 -12.87 -24.03 14.01
N LEU A 304 -12.04 -23.29 13.27
CA LEU A 304 -11.48 -23.74 11.99
C LEU A 304 -10.53 -24.93 12.17
N ARG A 305 -9.83 -25.02 13.31
CA ARG A 305 -9.05 -26.21 13.68
C ARG A 305 -9.94 -27.43 13.73
N VAL A 306 -11.11 -27.33 14.36
CA VAL A 306 -12.07 -28.44 14.46
C VAL A 306 -12.75 -28.73 13.14
N VAL A 307 -13.08 -27.70 12.35
CA VAL A 307 -13.60 -27.84 10.99
C VAL A 307 -12.64 -28.65 10.14
N LYS A 308 -11.35 -28.35 10.17
CA LYS A 308 -10.34 -29.01 9.34
C LYS A 308 -10.01 -30.43 9.80
N THR A 309 -10.02 -30.69 11.11
CA THR A 309 -9.59 -31.98 11.67
C THR A 309 -10.73 -32.98 11.88
N MET A 310 -11.91 -32.51 12.29
CA MET A 310 -13.00 -33.39 12.78
C MET A 310 -14.19 -33.50 11.82
N LEU A 311 -14.44 -32.53 10.94
CA LEU A 311 -15.57 -32.58 9.99
C LEU A 311 -15.34 -33.45 8.73
N PRO A 312 -14.13 -33.53 8.12
CA PRO A 312 -13.90 -34.35 6.93
C PRO A 312 -14.31 -35.82 7.06
N PRO A 313 -14.07 -36.53 8.18
CA PRO A 313 -14.51 -37.93 8.30
C PRO A 313 -16.03 -38.10 8.49
N VAL A 314 -16.75 -37.03 8.86
CA VAL A 314 -18.18 -37.06 9.18
C VAL A 314 -19.05 -36.67 7.99
N PHE A 315 -18.55 -35.78 7.13
CA PHE A 315 -19.28 -35.27 5.96
C PHE A 315 -18.93 -36.04 4.68
N PRO A 316 -19.89 -36.20 3.75
CA PRO A 316 -19.57 -36.68 2.41
C PRO A 316 -18.62 -35.72 1.68
N PRO A 317 -17.65 -36.20 0.89
CA PRO A 317 -16.74 -35.35 0.11
C PRO A 317 -17.46 -34.37 -0.83
N SER A 318 -18.65 -34.75 -1.33
CA SER A 318 -19.49 -33.92 -2.21
C SER A 318 -19.98 -32.62 -1.56
N TYR A 319 -19.86 -32.47 -0.24
CA TYR A 319 -20.25 -31.25 0.47
C TYR A 319 -19.16 -30.18 0.40
N ALA A 320 -17.89 -30.56 0.20
CA ALA A 320 -16.73 -29.66 0.37
C ALA A 320 -16.85 -28.84 1.68
N ILE A 321 -17.14 -29.53 2.79
CA ILE A 321 -17.60 -28.87 4.02
C ILE A 321 -16.59 -27.88 4.59
N VAL A 322 -15.29 -28.19 4.52
CA VAL A 322 -14.23 -27.31 5.02
C VAL A 322 -14.27 -25.98 4.28
N ASP A 323 -14.19 -26.02 2.94
CA ASP A 323 -14.16 -24.81 2.11
C ASP A 323 -15.44 -24.00 2.25
N LYS A 324 -16.61 -24.67 2.28
CA LYS A 324 -17.89 -23.98 2.52
C LYS A 324 -17.95 -23.34 3.89
N TYR A 325 -17.48 -24.02 4.94
CA TYR A 325 -17.50 -23.49 6.30
C TYR A 325 -16.57 -22.29 6.45
N VAL A 326 -15.38 -22.35 5.85
CA VAL A 326 -14.45 -21.22 5.79
C VAL A 326 -15.09 -20.02 5.07
N LYS A 327 -15.77 -20.25 3.93
CA LYS A 327 -16.49 -19.19 3.19
C LYS A 327 -17.62 -18.56 4.01
N MET A 328 -18.42 -19.37 4.73
CA MET A 328 -19.46 -18.86 5.62
C MET A 328 -18.86 -18.03 6.78
N TYR A 329 -17.73 -18.45 7.36
CA TYR A 329 -17.03 -17.68 8.39
C TYR A 329 -16.47 -16.37 7.85
N HIS A 330 -15.87 -16.39 6.66
CA HIS A 330 -15.37 -15.20 5.98
C HIS A 330 -16.49 -14.18 5.73
N ALA A 331 -17.62 -14.62 5.17
CA ALA A 331 -18.78 -13.78 4.93
C ALA A 331 -19.39 -13.22 6.23
N GLY A 332 -19.50 -14.04 7.28
CA GLY A 332 -19.99 -13.61 8.58
C GLY A 332 -19.12 -12.52 9.23
N ILE A 333 -17.79 -12.68 9.17
CA ILE A 333 -16.85 -11.66 9.67
C ILE A 333 -16.91 -10.39 8.83
N ALA A 334 -16.97 -10.52 7.49
CA ALA A 334 -17.07 -9.38 6.59
C ALA A 334 -18.34 -8.55 6.88
N SER A 335 -19.48 -9.22 7.06
CA SER A 335 -20.75 -8.57 7.44
C SER A 335 -20.63 -7.87 8.79
N HIS A 336 -20.14 -8.58 9.82
CA HIS A 336 -20.01 -8.01 11.17
C HIS A 336 -19.09 -6.79 11.21
N ILE A 337 -17.96 -6.84 10.50
CA ILE A 337 -17.05 -5.68 10.37
C ILE A 337 -17.70 -4.56 9.57
N GLY A 338 -18.44 -4.88 8.50
CA GLY A 338 -19.21 -3.91 7.75
C GLY A 338 -20.22 -3.15 8.62
N ASP A 339 -20.94 -3.87 9.49
CA ASP A 339 -21.90 -3.29 10.43
C ASP A 339 -21.21 -2.40 11.47
N MET A 340 -20.04 -2.80 11.99
CA MET A 340 -19.24 -1.96 12.89
C MET A 340 -18.75 -0.68 12.21
N ILE A 341 -18.32 -0.74 10.95
CA ILE A 341 -17.92 0.44 10.18
C ILE A 341 -19.13 1.37 9.97
N ALA A 342 -20.29 0.81 9.64
CA ALA A 342 -21.52 1.57 9.43
C ALA A 342 -22.03 2.28 10.70
N GLN A 343 -21.77 1.71 11.88
CA GLN A 343 -22.07 2.34 13.18
C GLN A 343 -21.13 3.51 13.52
N GLY A 344 -19.99 3.61 12.84
CA GLY A 344 -19.02 4.69 13.00
C GLY A 344 -17.89 4.35 13.98
N LEU A 345 -16.65 4.55 13.53
CA LEU A 345 -15.44 4.34 14.33
C LEU A 345 -14.91 5.66 14.90
N GLU A 346 -14.24 5.60 16.04
CA GLU A 346 -13.68 6.76 16.73
C GLU A 346 -12.18 6.61 17.05
N GLY A 347 -11.39 7.64 16.75
CA GLY A 347 -10.00 7.76 17.19
C GLY A 347 -9.13 6.53 16.89
N ASN A 348 -8.73 5.80 17.94
CA ASN A 348 -7.84 4.64 17.85
C ASN A 348 -8.52 3.38 17.29
N GLU A 349 -9.85 3.38 17.15
CA GLU A 349 -10.59 2.25 16.59
C GLU A 349 -10.27 2.02 15.11
N TYR A 350 -10.01 3.08 14.34
CA TYR A 350 -9.55 2.97 12.94
C TYR A 350 -8.24 2.18 12.83
N VAL A 351 -7.25 2.53 13.67
CA VAL A 351 -5.96 1.84 13.72
C VAL A 351 -6.13 0.38 14.12
N THR A 352 -6.96 0.14 15.14
CA THR A 352 -7.23 -1.20 15.65
C THR A 352 -7.82 -2.10 14.56
N LEU A 353 -8.82 -1.60 13.83
CA LEU A 353 -9.47 -2.36 12.77
C LEU A 353 -8.55 -2.56 11.56
N LEU A 354 -7.87 -1.50 11.10
CA LEU A 354 -6.93 -1.58 9.97
C LEU A 354 -5.79 -2.57 10.26
N SER A 355 -5.23 -2.55 11.47
CA SER A 355 -4.23 -3.51 11.91
C SER A 355 -4.78 -4.95 11.89
N TRP A 356 -5.99 -5.16 12.43
CA TRP A 356 -6.59 -6.49 12.47
C TRP A 356 -6.91 -7.07 11.08
N ILE A 357 -7.31 -6.23 10.12
CA ILE A 357 -7.52 -6.65 8.73
C ILE A 357 -6.22 -7.19 8.11
N ASN A 358 -5.06 -6.64 8.47
CA ASN A 358 -3.77 -7.18 8.02
C ASN A 358 -3.40 -8.49 8.72
N VAL A 359 -3.73 -8.60 10.02
CA VAL A 359 -3.58 -9.85 10.79
C VAL A 359 -4.44 -10.98 10.20
N TYR A 360 -5.58 -10.66 9.57
CA TYR A 360 -6.47 -11.65 8.98
C TYR A 360 -5.76 -12.60 7.98
N ASN A 361 -4.85 -12.05 7.17
CA ASN A 361 -4.04 -12.78 6.17
C ASN A 361 -2.63 -13.17 6.69
N SER A 362 -2.37 -13.04 7.99
CA SER A 362 -1.07 -13.32 8.57
C SER A 362 -0.99 -14.75 9.13
N PRO A 363 0.23 -15.22 9.49
CA PRO A 363 0.43 -16.48 10.23
C PRO A 363 -0.28 -16.53 11.60
N GLU A 364 -0.80 -15.40 12.09
CA GLU A 364 -1.50 -15.32 13.36
C GLU A 364 -2.98 -15.69 13.25
N LEU A 365 -3.55 -15.77 12.04
CA LEU A 365 -4.93 -16.19 11.79
C LEU A 365 -5.05 -17.20 10.63
N LEU A 366 -5.36 -16.78 9.40
CA LEU A 366 -5.71 -17.74 8.33
C LEU A 366 -4.51 -18.55 7.81
N LYS A 367 -3.31 -17.96 7.82
CA LYS A 367 -2.05 -18.67 7.49
C LYS A 367 -1.44 -19.36 8.70
N HIS A 368 -2.18 -19.47 9.82
CA HIS A 368 -1.69 -20.19 10.98
C HIS A 368 -1.29 -21.62 10.60
N PRO A 369 -0.16 -22.16 11.10
CA PRO A 369 0.39 -23.45 10.65
C PRO A 369 -0.61 -24.61 10.68
N GLU A 370 -1.54 -24.59 11.63
CA GLU A 370 -2.57 -25.62 11.77
C GLU A 370 -3.73 -25.44 10.76
N LEU A 371 -4.04 -24.20 10.37
CA LEU A 371 -5.13 -23.88 9.45
C LEU A 371 -4.67 -23.93 7.99
N ASN A 372 -3.57 -23.25 7.65
CA ASN A 372 -2.97 -23.18 6.31
C ASN A 372 -4.01 -23.00 5.18
N ILE A 373 -4.90 -22.01 5.33
CA ILE A 373 -6.00 -21.73 4.39
C ILE A 373 -5.49 -20.78 3.30
N ASP A 374 -5.72 -21.12 2.03
CA ASP A 374 -5.41 -20.21 0.92
C ASP A 374 -6.51 -19.14 0.77
N ILE A 375 -6.12 -17.88 0.87
CA ILE A 375 -7.02 -16.72 0.88
C ILE A 375 -7.36 -16.28 -0.54
N LYS A 376 -6.60 -16.71 -1.56
CA LYS A 376 -6.87 -16.35 -2.95
C LYS A 376 -8.26 -16.77 -3.42
N GLU A 377 -8.79 -17.85 -2.85
CA GLU A 377 -10.13 -18.36 -3.18
C GLU A 377 -11.28 -17.67 -2.40
N LEU A 378 -10.96 -16.94 -1.32
CA LEU A 378 -11.93 -16.25 -0.48
C LEU A 378 -12.15 -14.81 -0.95
N GLY A 379 -11.13 -14.19 -1.54
CA GLY A 379 -11.13 -12.75 -1.84
C GLY A 379 -10.75 -11.89 -0.64
N PRO A 380 -10.70 -10.56 -0.80
CA PRO A 380 -10.39 -9.65 0.30
C PRO A 380 -11.56 -9.58 1.29
N LEU A 381 -11.25 -9.46 2.58
CA LEU A 381 -12.28 -9.40 3.65
C LEU A 381 -13.19 -8.19 3.53
N LEU A 382 -12.63 -7.04 3.15
CA LEU A 382 -13.35 -5.82 2.82
C LEU A 382 -12.94 -5.37 1.43
N GLU A 383 -13.83 -4.66 0.75
CA GLU A 383 -13.49 -4.04 -0.53
C GLU A 383 -12.34 -3.03 -0.37
N PRO A 384 -11.40 -2.94 -1.33
CA PRO A 384 -10.28 -2.00 -1.25
C PRO A 384 -10.72 -0.55 -1.07
N THR A 385 -11.87 -0.18 -1.64
CA THR A 385 -12.51 1.14 -1.51
C THR A 385 -12.88 1.47 -0.06
N ILE A 386 -13.38 0.49 0.70
CA ILE A 386 -13.72 0.65 2.12
C ILE A 386 -12.44 0.83 2.94
N ILE A 387 -11.39 0.08 2.62
CA ILE A 387 -10.09 0.20 3.28
C ILE A 387 -9.48 1.59 3.03
N ASP A 388 -9.53 2.09 1.80
CA ASP A 388 -9.08 3.44 1.46
C ASP A 388 -9.88 4.52 2.20
N ASP A 389 -11.20 4.35 2.31
CA ASP A 389 -12.04 5.29 3.09
C ASP A 389 -11.68 5.28 4.58
N LEU A 390 -11.49 4.10 5.18
CA LEU A 390 -11.03 3.98 6.57
C LEU A 390 -9.66 4.63 6.80
N GLN A 391 -8.72 4.46 5.86
CA GLN A 391 -7.43 5.13 5.91
C GLN A 391 -7.58 6.65 5.81
N ASN A 392 -8.44 7.14 4.91
CA ASN A 392 -8.68 8.59 4.76
C ASN A 392 -9.33 9.20 6.02
N GLN A 393 -10.28 8.50 6.64
CA GLN A 393 -10.88 8.94 7.90
C GLN A 393 -9.85 8.95 9.05
N TYR A 394 -8.99 7.94 9.12
CA TYR A 394 -7.86 7.93 10.05
C TYR A 394 -6.91 9.12 9.83
N LEU A 395 -6.49 9.36 8.58
CA LEU A 395 -5.61 10.48 8.22
C LEU A 395 -6.25 11.83 8.51
N LYS A 396 -7.57 11.96 8.34
CA LYS A 396 -8.33 13.17 8.70
C LYS A 396 -8.30 13.43 10.22
N ASN A 397 -8.54 12.40 11.03
CA ASN A 397 -8.47 12.52 12.48
C ASN A 397 -7.04 12.85 12.94
N MET A 398 -6.05 12.18 12.35
CA MET A 398 -4.64 12.46 12.60
C MET A 398 -4.26 13.90 12.23
N ARG A 399 -4.73 14.41 11.08
CA ARG A 399 -4.51 15.80 10.67
C ARG A 399 -4.97 16.78 11.75
N SER A 400 -6.20 16.62 12.24
CA SER A 400 -6.74 17.46 13.31
C SER A 400 -5.87 17.41 14.57
N ASN A 401 -5.45 16.20 14.97
CA ASN A 401 -4.60 16.03 16.14
C ASN A 401 -3.23 16.72 15.96
N ILE A 402 -2.61 16.61 14.78
CA ILE A 402 -1.33 17.26 14.48
C ILE A 402 -1.45 18.79 14.52
N MET A 403 -2.53 19.33 13.95
CA MET A 403 -2.81 20.78 13.99
C MET A 403 -2.91 21.27 15.44
N ASP A 404 -3.68 20.56 16.28
CA ASP A 404 -3.81 20.91 17.70
C ASP A 404 -2.49 20.78 18.45
N TRP A 405 -1.72 19.71 18.20
CA TRP A 405 -0.42 19.48 18.83
C TRP A 405 0.60 20.55 18.45
N THR A 406 0.80 20.81 17.16
CA THR A 406 1.76 21.82 16.68
C THR A 406 1.44 23.21 17.23
N LYS A 407 0.16 23.60 17.22
CA LYS A 407 -0.31 24.86 17.79
C LYS A 407 -0.07 24.95 19.29
N ASN A 408 -0.47 23.92 20.06
CA ASN A 408 -0.32 23.93 21.51
C ASN A 408 1.16 23.90 21.93
N SER A 409 1.99 23.13 21.24
CA SER A 409 3.44 23.09 21.46
C SER A 409 4.09 24.44 21.19
N LEU A 410 3.70 25.15 20.13
CA LEU A 410 4.21 26.50 19.86
C LEU A 410 3.74 27.52 20.91
N VAL A 411 2.49 27.46 21.35
CA VAL A 411 2.01 28.33 22.44
C VAL A 411 2.82 28.10 23.72
N GLN A 412 3.19 26.86 24.01
CA GLN A 412 4.02 26.54 25.15
C GLN A 412 5.47 27.00 24.96
N ASP A 413 6.07 26.75 23.80
CA ASP A 413 7.43 27.20 23.46
C ASP A 413 7.58 28.73 23.52
N LYS A 414 6.55 29.46 23.07
CA LYS A 414 6.50 30.92 23.18
C LYS A 414 6.61 31.43 24.61
N LYS A 415 6.11 30.71 25.61
CA LYS A 415 6.27 31.11 27.01
C LYS A 415 7.73 31.04 27.43
N ASP A 416 8.48 30.10 26.86
CA ASP A 416 9.89 29.92 27.15
C ASP A 416 10.72 31.09 26.63
N TRP A 417 10.32 31.71 25.53
CA TRP A 417 10.99 32.91 24.97
C TRP A 417 10.99 34.14 25.90
N PHE A 418 10.17 34.12 26.95
CA PHE A 418 10.06 35.20 27.95
C PHE A 418 10.61 34.80 29.33
N ARG A 419 11.31 33.67 29.43
CA ARG A 419 11.98 33.28 30.68
C ARG A 419 13.13 34.23 31.02
N GLU A 420 13.44 34.33 32.30
CA GLU A 420 14.59 35.10 32.81
C GLU A 420 15.88 34.26 32.86
N GLU A 421 15.99 33.25 32.00
CA GLU A 421 17.14 32.34 31.90
C GLU A 421 17.55 32.19 30.42
N HIS A 422 18.79 31.75 30.17
CA HIS A 422 19.24 31.44 28.82
C HIS A 422 18.50 30.21 28.24
N PRO A 423 18.34 30.12 26.91
CA PRO A 423 17.86 28.89 26.26
C PRO A 423 18.83 27.72 26.52
N ASP A 424 18.31 26.50 26.38
CA ASP A 424 19.14 25.30 26.46
C ASP A 424 20.17 25.29 25.31
N ALA A 425 21.41 24.91 25.64
CA ALA A 425 22.48 24.72 24.67
C ALA A 425 22.78 23.22 24.48
N ASP A 426 23.07 22.82 23.24
CA ASP A 426 23.52 21.46 22.96
C ASP A 426 24.98 21.23 23.41
N GLY A 427 25.49 20.00 23.23
CA GLY A 427 26.85 19.64 23.64
C GLY A 427 27.96 20.45 22.97
N ASP A 428 27.65 21.10 21.84
CA ASP A 428 28.56 21.97 21.10
C ASP A 428 28.34 23.46 21.44
N GLY A 429 27.41 23.77 22.34
CA GLY A 429 27.12 25.10 22.84
C GLY A 429 26.11 25.88 22.01
N PHE A 430 25.39 25.29 21.06
CA PHE A 430 24.40 26.01 20.26
C PHE A 430 23.04 26.06 20.94
N TYR A 431 22.41 27.23 20.99
CA TYR A 431 21.08 27.37 21.59
C TYR A 431 20.00 26.69 20.77
N SER A 432 19.05 26.05 21.44
CA SER A 432 17.85 25.48 20.82
C SER A 432 16.71 25.45 21.82
N THR A 433 15.48 25.31 21.34
CA THR A 433 14.34 25.01 22.23
C THR A 433 13.93 23.56 22.07
N SER A 434 13.12 23.05 23.00
CA SER A 434 12.64 21.66 22.96
C SER A 434 11.58 21.41 21.87
N LEU A 435 11.07 22.47 21.21
CA LEU A 435 9.96 22.40 20.27
C LEU A 435 10.18 21.43 19.09
N PRO A 436 11.30 21.47 18.34
CA PRO A 436 11.53 20.51 17.26
C PRO A 436 11.54 19.06 17.78
N VAL A 437 12.22 18.81 18.91
CA VAL A 437 12.33 17.48 19.50
C VAL A 437 10.95 16.93 19.89
N ILE A 438 10.13 17.73 20.57
CA ILE A 438 8.78 17.33 21.00
C ILE A 438 7.91 16.97 19.80
N LEU A 439 7.90 17.82 18.76
CA LEU A 439 7.06 17.59 17.57
C LEU A 439 7.50 16.34 16.80
N PHE A 440 8.80 16.15 16.59
CA PHE A 440 9.28 14.99 15.84
C PHE A 440 9.19 13.67 16.61
N GLN A 441 9.37 13.68 17.94
CA GLN A 441 9.15 12.49 18.76
C GLN A 441 7.70 12.00 18.64
N MET A 442 6.74 12.92 18.66
CA MET A 442 5.33 12.62 18.48
C MET A 442 5.00 12.13 17.06
N MET A 443 5.60 12.74 16.03
CA MET A 443 5.46 12.24 14.65
C MET A 443 6.00 10.82 14.49
N GLU A 444 7.17 10.54 15.09
CA GLU A 444 7.80 9.22 15.05
C GLU A 444 6.93 8.14 15.71
N GLN A 445 6.31 8.43 16.85
CA GLN A 445 5.35 7.51 17.49
C GLN A 445 4.17 7.17 16.57
N ASN A 446 3.62 8.17 15.85
CA ASN A 446 2.53 7.95 14.91
C ASN A 446 2.98 7.18 13.66
N LEU A 447 4.21 7.39 13.17
CA LEU A 447 4.80 6.60 12.08
C LEU A 447 4.99 5.14 12.48
N GLN A 448 5.39 4.86 13.72
CA GLN A 448 5.51 3.48 14.22
C GLN A 448 4.15 2.76 14.22
N VAL A 449 3.07 3.45 14.61
CA VAL A 449 1.71 2.92 14.54
C VAL A 449 1.28 2.66 13.09
N ALA A 450 1.52 3.62 12.19
CA ALA A 450 1.22 3.45 10.77
C ALA A 450 2.00 2.27 10.14
N GLN A 451 3.23 2.04 10.59
CA GLN A 451 4.09 0.95 10.11
C GLN A 451 3.54 -0.43 10.48
N MET A 452 2.81 -0.56 11.59
CA MET A 452 2.12 -1.81 11.95
C MET A 452 0.96 -2.13 11.00
N ILE A 453 0.40 -1.12 10.34
CA ILE A 453 -0.70 -1.29 9.38
C ILE A 453 -0.12 -1.56 7.98
N GLY A 454 0.79 -0.73 7.48
CA GLY A 454 1.38 -0.99 6.17
C GLY A 454 2.21 0.16 5.63
N GLU A 455 3.13 -0.18 4.72
CA GLU A 455 4.09 0.78 4.16
C GLU A 455 3.43 1.91 3.37
N ASP A 456 2.32 1.64 2.68
CA ASP A 456 1.57 2.67 1.94
C ASP A 456 0.98 3.74 2.89
N LEU A 457 0.44 3.31 4.04
CA LEU A 457 -0.09 4.24 5.03
C LEU A 457 1.03 5.07 5.66
N VAL A 458 2.20 4.47 5.91
CA VAL A 458 3.38 5.22 6.40
C VAL A 458 3.76 6.36 5.45
N LYS A 459 3.76 6.11 4.12
CA LYS A 459 4.03 7.15 3.14
C LYS A 459 2.99 8.27 3.22
N LYS A 460 1.70 7.94 3.25
CA LYS A 460 0.60 8.92 3.38
C LYS A 460 0.70 9.75 4.67
N VAL A 461 1.03 9.12 5.80
CA VAL A 461 1.23 9.79 7.09
C VAL A 461 2.44 10.73 7.06
N LEU A 462 3.55 10.30 6.44
CA LEU A 462 4.74 11.13 6.30
C LEU A 462 4.48 12.37 5.43
N GLU A 463 3.75 12.20 4.32
CA GLU A 463 3.32 13.31 3.48
C GLU A 463 2.39 14.28 4.22
N LEU A 464 1.47 13.75 5.04
CA LEU A 464 0.61 14.54 5.90
C LEU A 464 1.43 15.40 6.88
N PHE A 465 2.45 14.83 7.53
CA PHE A 465 3.33 15.61 8.41
C PHE A 465 4.05 16.74 7.67
N ALA A 466 4.53 16.50 6.45
CA ALA A 466 5.16 17.54 5.65
C ALA A 466 4.17 18.67 5.31
N ASP A 467 2.93 18.35 4.95
CA ASP A 467 1.90 19.35 4.67
C ASP A 467 1.56 20.19 5.91
N GLU A 468 1.37 19.53 7.06
CA GLU A 468 1.06 20.22 8.32
C GLU A 468 2.23 21.08 8.80
N LEU A 469 3.48 20.58 8.70
CA LEU A 469 4.66 21.38 9.04
C LEU A 469 4.85 22.57 8.10
N ASN A 470 4.44 22.47 6.83
CA ASN A 470 4.49 23.60 5.89
C ASN A 470 3.50 24.71 6.30
N MET A 471 2.34 24.35 6.86
CA MET A 471 1.38 25.30 7.40
C MET A 471 1.87 25.89 8.71
N PHE A 472 2.34 25.04 9.62
CA PHE A 472 2.96 25.42 10.88
C PHE A 472 4.13 26.42 10.69
N ALA A 473 4.98 26.23 9.68
CA ALA A 473 6.09 27.14 9.40
C ALA A 473 5.64 28.60 9.22
N LYS A 474 4.45 28.83 8.63
CA LYS A 474 3.90 30.20 8.48
C LYS A 474 3.49 30.79 9.83
N GLU A 475 2.85 30.00 10.68
CA GLU A 475 2.48 30.41 12.03
C GLU A 475 3.74 30.70 12.85
N TYR A 476 4.73 29.82 12.79
CA TYR A 476 6.01 29.99 13.46
C TYR A 476 6.73 31.28 13.03
N GLN A 477 6.76 31.57 11.72
CA GLN A 477 7.30 32.83 11.19
C GLN A 477 6.56 34.05 11.75
N SER A 478 5.23 34.02 11.75
CA SER A 478 4.40 35.12 12.27
C SER A 478 4.66 35.37 13.75
N GLU A 479 4.93 34.31 14.52
CA GLU A 479 5.22 34.42 15.94
C GLU A 479 6.62 34.98 16.22
N ILE A 480 7.62 34.63 15.41
CA ILE A 480 8.95 35.26 15.47
C ILE A 480 8.86 36.76 15.13
N GLN A 481 8.04 37.13 14.14
CA GLN A 481 7.80 38.54 13.80
C GLN A 481 7.08 39.28 14.94
N SER A 482 6.06 38.67 15.55
CA SER A 482 5.40 39.27 16.73
C SER A 482 6.36 39.41 17.91
N TYR A 483 7.29 38.47 18.09
CA TYR A 483 8.34 38.54 19.11
C TYR A 483 9.28 39.74 18.87
N GLN A 484 9.70 39.96 17.62
CA GLN A 484 10.44 41.16 17.23
C GLN A 484 9.64 42.44 17.51
N GLU A 485 8.39 42.53 17.06
CA GLU A 485 7.55 43.72 17.25
C GLU A 485 7.41 44.09 18.73
N ARG A 486 7.24 43.11 19.62
CA ARG A 486 7.17 43.33 21.07
C ARG A 486 8.48 43.87 21.62
N HIS A 487 9.61 43.30 21.23
CA HIS A 487 10.92 43.79 21.65
C HIS A 487 11.18 45.22 21.17
N MET A 488 10.74 45.55 19.95
CA MET A 488 10.88 46.91 19.41
C MET A 488 10.03 47.95 20.16
N MET A 489 8.96 47.54 20.85
CA MET A 489 8.19 48.44 21.74
C MET A 489 8.95 48.75 23.04
N ASN A 490 9.70 47.79 23.57
CA ASN A 490 10.52 47.94 24.77
C ASN A 490 11.79 47.08 24.65
N ARG A 491 12.90 47.68 24.23
CA ARG A 491 14.19 46.97 24.01
C ARG A 491 14.80 46.37 25.29
N SER A 492 14.25 46.65 26.47
CA SER A 492 14.67 46.00 27.72
C SER A 492 13.97 44.67 27.96
N GLU A 493 12.92 44.35 27.19
CA GLU A 493 12.11 43.15 27.35
C GLU A 493 11.91 42.44 25.99
N PRO A 494 12.02 41.10 25.93
CA PRO A 494 12.48 40.20 26.99
C PRO A 494 14.01 40.27 27.18
N LYS A 495 14.46 40.00 28.41
CA LYS A 495 15.87 40.12 28.82
C LYS A 495 16.86 39.29 27.97
N PHE A 496 16.45 38.10 27.52
CA PHE A 496 17.27 37.18 26.72
C PHE A 496 16.81 37.13 25.25
N TYR A 497 16.32 38.25 24.71
CA TYR A 497 15.77 38.37 23.36
C TYR A 497 16.65 37.75 22.26
N ILE A 498 17.92 38.18 22.18
CA ILE A 498 18.88 37.71 21.18
C ILE A 498 19.09 36.19 21.29
N HIS A 499 19.19 35.69 22.51
CA HIS A 499 19.49 34.29 22.78
C HIS A 499 18.34 33.38 22.32
N TYR A 500 17.10 33.71 22.66
CA TYR A 500 15.93 32.97 22.21
C TYR A 500 15.68 33.15 20.71
N LEU A 501 16.02 34.29 20.11
CA LEU A 501 15.97 34.44 18.66
C LEU A 501 16.98 33.53 17.95
N ILE A 502 18.22 33.43 18.46
CA ILE A 502 19.23 32.46 17.99
C ILE A 502 18.71 31.02 18.13
N ALA A 503 18.12 30.66 19.28
CA ALA A 503 17.53 29.34 19.49
C ALA A 503 16.45 29.02 18.45
N ASN A 504 15.57 29.98 18.15
CA ASN A 504 14.53 29.82 17.12
C ASN A 504 15.10 29.72 15.70
N ILE A 505 16.19 30.43 15.38
CA ILE A 505 16.90 30.26 14.09
C ILE A 505 17.50 28.85 14.01
N ASN A 506 18.18 28.39 15.05
CA ASN A 506 18.76 27.05 15.08
C ASN A 506 17.69 25.95 15.00
N ASN A 507 16.51 26.16 15.60
CA ASN A 507 15.38 25.25 15.47
C ASN A 507 14.97 25.02 14.00
N THR A 508 15.07 26.05 13.13
CA THR A 508 14.76 25.88 11.70
C THR A 508 15.64 24.85 11.01
N ILE A 509 16.90 24.72 11.43
CA ILE A 509 17.82 23.66 10.96
C ILE A 509 17.34 22.31 11.48
N ALA A 510 17.04 22.22 12.77
CA ALA A 510 16.55 20.99 13.38
C ALA A 510 15.27 20.47 12.70
N PHE A 511 14.31 21.36 12.36
CA PHE A 511 13.11 21.00 11.61
C PHE A 511 13.46 20.38 10.24
N CYS A 512 14.42 20.95 9.53
CA CYS A 512 14.87 20.41 8.23
C CYS A 512 15.55 19.06 8.39
N ASP A 513 16.47 18.92 9.35
CA ASP A 513 17.26 17.71 9.53
C ASP A 513 16.42 16.53 10.00
N TYR A 514 15.52 16.73 10.97
CA TYR A 514 14.62 15.68 11.40
C TYR A 514 13.68 15.23 10.28
N MET A 515 13.16 16.17 9.47
CA MET A 515 12.31 15.80 8.34
C MET A 515 13.08 14.99 7.29
N LYS A 516 14.31 15.40 6.96
CA LYS A 516 15.19 14.64 6.06
C LYS A 516 15.48 13.24 6.59
N GLN A 517 15.75 13.09 7.89
CA GLN A 517 15.99 11.80 8.52
C GLN A 517 14.76 10.87 8.42
N LEU A 518 13.56 11.39 8.72
CA LEU A 518 12.32 10.61 8.60
C LEU A 518 12.05 10.22 7.14
N ARG A 519 12.23 11.15 6.19
CA ARG A 519 12.09 10.87 4.76
C ARG A 519 13.03 9.76 4.30
N LYS A 520 14.32 9.86 4.64
CA LYS A 520 15.33 8.84 4.30
C LYS A 520 14.97 7.47 4.89
N ARG A 521 14.40 7.44 6.10
CA ARG A 521 14.04 6.19 6.78
C ARG A 521 12.85 5.47 6.14
N TYR A 522 11.81 6.21 5.75
CA TYR A 522 10.52 5.64 5.36
C TYR A 522 10.20 5.70 3.85
N MET A 523 10.96 6.44 3.05
CA MET A 523 10.80 6.56 1.58
C MET A 523 12.06 6.11 0.82
N LYS A 524 12.67 4.99 1.24
CA LYS A 524 13.97 4.49 0.75
C LYS A 524 14.07 4.22 -0.76
N GLU A 525 12.96 4.01 -1.47
CA GLU A 525 12.96 3.59 -2.89
C GLU A 525 12.88 4.76 -3.89
N GLU A 526 12.63 5.99 -3.44
CA GLU A 526 12.49 7.16 -4.33
C GLU A 526 13.64 8.18 -4.19
N PHE A 527 14.59 7.91 -3.29
CA PHE A 527 15.72 8.80 -3.00
C PHE A 527 17.03 8.12 -3.45
N ASP A 528 17.40 8.32 -4.72
CA ASP A 528 18.75 8.03 -5.18
C ASP A 528 19.66 9.14 -4.63
N ASP A 529 20.59 8.80 -3.73
CA ASP A 529 21.59 9.71 -3.11
C ASP A 529 22.51 10.37 -4.18
N ARG A 530 22.25 10.18 -5.49
CA ARG A 530 23.00 10.72 -6.64
C ARG A 530 22.46 12.05 -7.20
N LEU A 531 21.34 12.56 -6.70
CA LEU A 531 20.72 13.81 -7.20
C LEU A 531 21.03 15.04 -6.34
N GLU A 532 21.94 14.95 -5.36
CA GLU A 532 22.34 16.11 -4.53
C GLU A 532 23.29 17.08 -5.27
N GLU A 533 23.76 16.76 -6.49
CA GLU A 533 24.75 17.60 -7.21
C GLU A 533 24.17 18.66 -8.17
N ASP A 534 22.86 18.68 -8.45
CA ASP A 534 22.23 19.69 -9.33
C ASP A 534 21.22 20.56 -8.56
N GLU A 535 21.69 21.64 -7.93
CA GLU A 535 20.93 22.57 -7.07
C GLU A 535 19.75 23.29 -7.75
N ASP A 536 19.64 23.29 -9.09
CA ASP A 536 18.74 24.22 -9.80
C ASP A 536 17.49 23.61 -10.46
N ASN A 537 17.28 22.29 -10.45
CA ASN A 537 16.16 21.71 -11.20
C ASN A 537 15.42 20.51 -10.57
N ILE A 538 15.46 20.37 -9.25
CA ILE A 538 14.72 19.32 -8.55
C ILE A 538 13.24 19.73 -8.41
N ARG A 539 12.35 18.87 -8.91
CA ARG A 539 10.89 18.91 -8.72
C ARG A 539 10.58 19.29 -7.26
N LYS A 540 10.02 20.49 -7.02
CA LYS A 540 9.68 20.98 -5.66
C LYS A 540 8.57 20.12 -5.06
N ASP A 541 8.93 19.02 -4.42
CA ASP A 541 7.98 18.28 -3.60
C ASP A 541 7.70 19.04 -2.29
N ARG A 542 6.70 18.56 -1.54
CA ARG A 542 6.26 19.14 -0.27
C ARG A 542 7.37 19.23 0.79
N PHE A 543 8.35 18.32 0.80
CA PHE A 543 9.48 18.32 1.73
C PHE A 543 10.55 19.34 1.33
N GLN A 544 10.80 19.52 0.03
CA GLN A 544 11.69 20.59 -0.44
C GLN A 544 11.08 21.97 -0.12
N LEU A 545 9.77 22.14 -0.36
CA LEU A 545 9.07 23.36 0.03
C LEU A 545 9.19 23.63 1.53
N LEU A 546 9.11 22.59 2.37
CA LEU A 546 9.29 22.72 3.82
C LEU A 546 10.69 23.23 4.17
N THR A 547 11.72 22.61 3.57
CA THR A 547 13.12 22.98 3.76
C THR A 547 13.36 24.43 3.35
N ASP A 548 12.82 24.84 2.20
CA ASP A 548 12.94 26.21 1.70
C ASP A 548 12.25 27.22 2.64
N ARG A 549 11.07 26.90 3.17
CA ARG A 549 10.36 27.75 4.13
C ARG A 549 11.14 27.94 5.42
N PHE A 550 11.64 26.86 6.03
CA PHE A 550 12.41 26.99 7.27
C PHE A 550 13.76 27.70 7.03
N LYS A 551 14.41 27.49 5.88
CA LYS A 551 15.58 28.30 5.48
C LYS A 551 15.25 29.79 5.37
N GLN A 552 14.10 30.15 4.77
CA GLN A 552 13.64 31.54 4.69
C GLN A 552 13.37 32.13 6.07
N ILE A 553 12.79 31.37 7.00
CA ILE A 553 12.55 31.79 8.39
C ILE A 553 13.87 32.02 9.12
N GLY A 554 14.86 31.13 8.97
CA GLY A 554 16.18 31.32 9.57
C GLY A 554 16.91 32.56 9.02
N ASN A 555 16.83 32.81 7.71
CA ASN A 555 17.37 34.03 7.09
C ASN A 555 16.64 35.29 7.56
N LEU A 556 15.31 35.23 7.73
CA LEU A 556 14.54 36.32 8.35
C LEU A 556 15.04 36.58 9.77
N GLY A 557 15.20 35.55 10.60
CA GLY A 557 15.75 35.69 11.94
C GLY A 557 17.15 36.30 11.96
N CYS A 558 18.03 35.90 11.05
CA CYS A 558 19.36 36.52 10.90
C CYS A 558 19.26 38.01 10.55
N ASN A 559 18.34 38.39 9.65
CA ASN A 559 18.11 39.79 9.34
C ASN A 559 17.60 40.57 10.56
N ILE A 560 16.72 39.98 11.38
CA ILE A 560 16.23 40.59 12.62
C ILE A 560 17.38 40.79 13.62
N LEU A 561 18.28 39.81 13.77
CA LEU A 561 19.48 39.94 14.61
C LEU A 561 20.38 41.10 14.12
N LEU A 562 20.60 41.21 12.81
CA LEU A 562 21.37 42.32 12.26
C LEU A 562 20.67 43.66 12.42
N ASP A 563 19.35 43.71 12.31
CA ASP A 563 18.61 44.96 12.51
C ASP A 563 18.81 45.49 13.94
N GLU A 564 18.88 44.62 14.94
CA GLU A 564 19.20 44.98 16.33
C GLU A 564 20.59 45.63 16.45
N VAL A 565 21.63 45.02 15.86
CA VAL A 565 22.98 45.58 15.80
C VAL A 565 22.97 46.94 15.10
N TRP A 566 22.26 47.06 13.98
CA TRP A 566 22.20 48.30 13.20
C TRP A 566 21.45 49.43 13.91
N ILE A 567 20.47 49.11 14.75
CA ILE A 567 19.80 50.11 15.60
C ILE A 567 20.82 50.73 16.56
N ASP A 568 21.68 49.94 17.20
CA ASP A 568 22.70 50.47 18.12
C ASP A 568 23.82 51.24 17.39
N LEU A 569 24.25 50.76 16.22
CA LEU A 569 25.19 51.50 15.38
C LEU A 569 24.62 52.84 14.88
N ARG A 570 23.31 52.91 14.59
CA ARG A 570 22.65 54.17 14.22
C ARG A 570 22.45 55.09 15.42
N ASN A 571 22.05 54.55 16.57
CA ASN A 571 21.86 55.33 17.80
C ASN A 571 23.16 55.98 18.29
N SER A 572 24.29 55.29 18.12
CA SER A 572 25.63 55.83 18.39
C SER A 572 26.12 56.83 17.33
N LYS A 573 25.36 57.03 16.24
CA LYS A 573 25.67 57.92 15.09
C LYS A 573 26.97 57.60 14.35
N CYS A 574 27.63 56.48 14.66
CA CYS A 574 28.93 56.15 14.09
C CYS A 574 28.89 56.01 12.56
N ILE A 575 27.81 55.44 12.01
CA ILE A 575 27.59 55.30 10.55
C ILE A 575 27.37 56.69 9.90
N ASP A 576 26.57 57.54 10.52
CA ASP A 576 26.27 58.89 10.02
C ASP A 576 27.47 59.84 10.10
N GLU A 577 28.43 59.56 10.97
CA GLU A 577 29.66 60.33 11.12
C GLU A 577 30.75 59.96 10.11
N LEU A 578 30.70 58.78 9.47
CA LEU A 578 31.68 58.38 8.45
C LEU A 578 31.88 59.48 7.41
N LEU A 579 33.11 59.82 7.04
CA LEU A 579 33.42 60.84 6.02
C LEU A 579 32.86 62.25 6.33
N THR A 580 32.64 62.58 7.61
CA THR A 580 32.36 63.94 8.07
C THR A 580 33.59 64.61 8.67
N LYS A 581 33.50 65.90 9.04
CA LYS A 581 34.61 66.63 9.66
C LYS A 581 35.03 66.04 11.02
N SER A 582 34.10 65.51 11.81
CA SER A 582 34.41 64.86 13.09
C SER A 582 35.16 63.55 12.86
N TRP A 583 34.75 62.76 11.86
CA TRP A 583 35.49 61.57 11.44
C TRP A 583 36.92 61.90 10.98
N CYS A 584 37.18 63.04 10.33
CA CYS A 584 38.56 63.40 9.97
C CYS A 584 39.49 63.59 11.19
N GLN A 585 38.94 63.91 12.37
CA GLN A 585 39.71 64.27 13.57
C GLN A 585 40.04 63.06 14.48
N GLY A 586 39.43 61.89 14.25
CA GLY A 586 39.71 60.67 15.04
C GLY A 586 39.01 59.41 14.49
N SER A 587 39.37 58.22 14.99
CA SER A 587 38.83 56.92 14.49
C SER A 587 37.60 56.41 15.25
N HIS A 588 36.98 57.27 16.07
CA HIS A 588 35.94 56.89 17.02
C HIS A 588 34.77 56.12 16.38
N SER A 589 34.36 56.49 15.16
CA SER A 589 33.22 55.85 14.48
C SER A 589 33.49 54.37 14.16
N VAL A 590 34.67 54.02 13.63
CA VAL A 590 35.03 52.61 13.34
C VAL A 590 35.37 51.84 14.60
N ASP A 591 35.93 52.51 15.61
CA ASP A 591 36.18 51.90 16.92
C ASP A 591 34.86 51.50 17.61
N ILE A 592 33.81 52.32 17.52
CA ILE A 592 32.47 51.98 18.02
C ILE A 592 31.92 50.78 17.24
N ILE A 593 32.00 50.79 15.90
CA ILE A 593 31.53 49.66 15.08
C ILE A 593 32.22 48.36 15.49
N TYR A 594 33.53 48.42 15.71
CA TYR A 594 34.33 47.28 16.17
C TYR A 594 33.84 46.77 17.53
N ALA A 595 33.71 47.66 18.52
CA ALA A 595 33.32 47.30 19.87
C ALA A 595 31.88 46.75 19.92
N THR A 596 30.94 47.36 19.20
CA THR A 596 29.55 46.88 19.13
C THR A 596 29.48 45.51 18.49
N TRP A 597 30.14 45.28 17.34
CA TRP A 597 30.14 43.94 16.73
C TRP A 597 30.81 42.90 17.62
N ALA A 598 31.94 43.24 18.25
CA ALA A 598 32.63 42.33 19.17
C ALA A 598 31.73 41.90 20.35
N ASP A 599 30.92 42.81 20.89
CA ASP A 599 29.96 42.50 21.96
C ASP A 599 28.90 41.50 21.50
N TYR A 600 28.19 41.80 20.40
CA TYR A 600 27.18 40.91 19.82
C TYR A 600 27.73 39.57 19.33
N SER A 601 29.00 39.54 18.88
CA SER A 601 29.64 38.29 18.44
C SER A 601 29.77 37.24 19.54
N GLY A 602 29.81 37.69 20.81
CA GLY A 602 29.77 36.81 21.97
C GLY A 602 28.49 35.99 22.04
N ASP A 603 27.36 36.55 21.62
CA ASP A 603 26.07 35.84 21.53
C ASP A 603 25.98 35.01 20.24
N PHE A 604 26.46 35.55 19.12
CA PHE A 604 26.37 34.90 17.80
C PHE A 604 27.18 33.60 17.68
N VAL A 605 28.11 33.33 18.61
CA VAL A 605 28.83 32.05 18.69
C VAL A 605 27.88 30.86 18.86
N HIS A 606 26.70 31.09 19.44
CA HIS A 606 25.69 30.08 19.69
C HIS A 606 24.79 29.79 18.47
N LEU A 607 25.05 30.43 17.32
CA LEU A 607 24.31 30.23 16.06
C LEU A 607 24.95 29.13 15.21
N LYS A 608 24.14 28.22 14.66
CA LYS A 608 24.61 27.09 13.84
C LYS A 608 24.87 27.49 12.38
N GLU A 609 25.75 26.74 11.71
CA GLU A 609 25.89 26.80 10.25
C GLU A 609 24.63 26.24 9.57
N PRO A 610 24.18 26.81 8.43
CA PRO A 610 24.85 27.85 7.62
C PRO A 610 24.55 29.30 8.06
N PHE A 611 23.66 29.51 9.03
CA PHE A 611 23.19 30.84 9.41
C PHE A 611 24.27 31.72 10.06
N SER A 612 25.18 31.14 10.84
CA SER A 612 26.34 31.88 11.39
C SER A 612 27.25 32.46 10.31
N VAL A 613 27.48 31.71 9.22
CA VAL A 613 28.23 32.19 8.06
C VAL A 613 27.44 33.27 7.31
N GLY A 614 26.16 33.01 7.04
CA GLY A 614 25.28 33.95 6.34
C GLY A 614 25.14 35.29 7.06
N LEU A 615 25.01 35.27 8.39
CA LEU A 615 24.93 36.46 9.24
C LEU A 615 26.16 37.36 9.09
N VAL A 616 27.36 36.76 9.11
CA VAL A 616 28.64 37.48 8.98
C VAL A 616 28.79 38.08 7.59
N VAL A 617 28.47 37.32 6.54
CA VAL A 617 28.54 37.79 5.15
C VAL A 617 27.59 38.96 4.93
N GLU A 618 26.34 38.86 5.40
CA GLU A 618 25.34 39.91 5.26
C GLU A 618 25.70 41.16 6.08
N ALA A 619 26.19 41.00 7.31
CA ALA A 619 26.66 42.13 8.12
C ALA A 619 27.80 42.90 7.44
N ARG A 620 28.77 42.15 6.92
CA ARG A 620 29.93 42.69 6.21
C ARG A 620 29.50 43.46 4.96
N HIS A 621 28.56 42.89 4.19
CA HIS A 621 27.97 43.54 3.01
C HIS A 621 27.21 44.84 3.37
N ARG A 622 26.36 44.81 4.41
CA ARG A 622 25.63 45.98 4.90
C ARG A 622 26.58 47.10 5.35
N LEU A 623 27.67 46.76 6.03
CA LEU A 623 28.65 47.75 6.50
C LEU A 623 29.45 48.34 5.34
N LEU A 624 29.93 47.51 4.43
CA LEU A 624 30.60 47.94 3.21
C LEU A 624 29.72 48.91 2.42
N LYS A 625 28.42 48.61 2.28
CA LYS A 625 27.45 49.45 1.58
C LYS A 625 27.32 50.84 2.18
N GLU A 626 27.18 50.95 3.50
CA GLU A 626 27.08 52.25 4.18
C GLU A 626 28.39 53.05 4.07
N TYR A 627 29.54 52.38 4.12
CA TYR A 627 30.84 53.04 3.98
C TYR A 627 31.06 53.55 2.54
N VAL A 628 30.79 52.73 1.53
CA VAL A 628 30.84 53.15 0.11
C VAL A 628 29.88 54.30 -0.14
N LYS A 629 28.65 54.23 0.40
CA LYS A 629 27.67 55.30 0.33
C LYS A 629 28.21 56.59 0.95
N ALA A 630 28.88 56.53 2.10
CA ALA A 630 29.50 57.70 2.72
C ALA A 630 30.57 58.34 1.83
N ILE A 631 31.45 57.54 1.21
CA ILE A 631 32.48 58.03 0.27
C ILE A 631 31.85 58.76 -0.93
N LEU A 632 30.78 58.19 -1.50
CA LEU A 632 30.17 58.70 -2.73
C LEU A 632 29.21 59.89 -2.49
N SER A 633 28.63 60.01 -1.30
CA SER A 633 27.59 61.03 -1.02
C SER A 633 28.10 62.23 -0.21
N LYS A 634 29.08 62.04 0.69
CA LYS A 634 29.54 63.11 1.59
C LYS A 634 30.70 63.88 0.95
N LYS A 635 30.63 65.22 1.07
CA LYS A 635 31.63 66.12 0.48
C LYS A 635 32.52 66.70 1.56
N LEU A 636 33.76 66.21 1.62
CA LEU A 636 34.81 66.80 2.43
C LEU A 636 35.49 67.94 1.63
N PRO A 637 35.78 69.11 2.24
CA PRO A 637 36.41 70.23 1.55
C PRO A 637 37.94 70.01 1.44
N LEU A 638 38.37 69.01 0.66
CA LEU A 638 39.77 68.71 0.41
C LEU A 638 40.33 69.66 -0.65
N LYS A 639 41.34 70.48 -0.32
CA LYS A 639 41.86 71.50 -1.26
C LYS A 639 43.16 71.11 -1.95
N ASN A 640 43.93 70.20 -1.35
CA ASN A 640 45.26 69.86 -1.83
C ASN A 640 45.61 68.39 -1.54
N TYR A 641 46.70 67.92 -2.16
CA TYR A 641 47.20 66.56 -1.98
C TYR A 641 47.54 66.22 -0.52
N ALA A 642 48.06 67.19 0.24
CA ALA A 642 48.46 66.99 1.64
C ALA A 642 47.25 66.74 2.55
N GLU A 643 46.07 67.24 2.21
CA GLU A 643 44.80 66.96 2.90
C GLU A 643 44.14 65.66 2.41
N ARG A 644 44.25 65.34 1.11
CA ARG A 644 43.60 64.17 0.50
C ARG A 644 44.29 62.84 0.83
N LYS A 645 45.63 62.82 0.81
CA LYS A 645 46.41 61.59 1.06
C LYS A 645 46.12 60.98 2.45
N PRO A 646 46.14 61.75 3.57
CA PRO A 646 45.80 61.20 4.89
C PRO A 646 44.39 60.60 4.98
N ILE A 647 43.43 61.18 4.26
CA ILE A 647 42.05 60.67 4.23
C ILE A 647 42.00 59.34 3.47
N ALA A 648 42.65 59.23 2.32
CA ALA A 648 42.75 57.97 1.58
C ALA A 648 43.47 56.88 2.38
N ASP A 649 44.61 57.22 3.01
CA ASP A 649 45.35 56.29 3.88
C ASP A 649 44.49 55.84 5.09
N LYS A 650 43.67 56.75 5.63
CA LYS A 650 42.72 56.42 6.69
C LYS A 650 41.63 55.44 6.24
N ILE A 651 41.03 55.64 5.06
CA ILE A 651 40.04 54.71 4.49
C ILE A 651 40.65 53.31 4.33
N CYS A 652 41.90 53.21 3.84
CA CYS A 652 42.58 51.93 3.72
C CYS A 652 42.81 51.27 5.10
N THR A 653 43.24 52.05 6.09
CA THR A 653 43.48 51.56 7.46
C THR A 653 42.19 51.08 8.12
N GLU A 654 41.09 51.82 7.96
CA GLU A 654 39.79 51.41 8.47
C GLU A 654 39.23 50.19 7.74
N ALA A 655 39.45 50.07 6.42
CA ALA A 655 39.11 48.88 5.66
C ALA A 655 39.85 47.63 6.15
N ASP A 656 41.14 47.76 6.48
CA ASP A 656 41.92 46.67 7.10
C ASP A 656 41.40 46.31 8.49
N LYS A 657 41.06 47.31 9.30
CA LYS A 657 40.50 47.10 10.64
C LYS A 657 39.14 46.40 10.60
N LEU A 658 38.27 46.78 9.67
CA LEU A 658 36.98 46.12 9.46
C LEU A 658 37.16 44.70 8.91
N GLN A 659 38.16 44.48 8.06
CA GLN A 659 38.51 43.13 7.59
C GLN A 659 38.99 42.25 8.76
N GLU A 660 39.77 42.80 9.67
CA GLU A 660 40.24 42.11 10.89
C GLU A 660 39.09 41.81 11.86
N LEU A 661 38.15 42.75 12.05
CA LEU A 661 36.96 42.57 12.88
C LEU A 661 36.19 41.29 12.53
N PHE A 662 35.80 41.11 11.27
CA PHE A 662 35.04 39.93 10.84
C PHE A 662 35.90 38.66 10.75
N LYS A 663 37.23 38.79 10.73
CA LYS A 663 38.15 37.66 10.80
C LYS A 663 38.32 37.15 12.23
N GLU A 664 38.35 38.06 13.21
CA GLU A 664 38.46 37.75 14.63
C GLU A 664 37.12 37.31 15.22
N TYR A 665 36.04 38.03 14.90
CA TYR A 665 34.71 37.88 15.50
C TYR A 665 33.65 37.38 14.50
N GLY A 666 34.07 36.62 13.49
CA GLY A 666 33.18 36.01 12.49
C GLY A 666 33.54 34.56 12.20
N SER A 667 32.67 33.87 11.45
CA SER A 667 32.94 32.48 11.07
C SER A 667 34.10 32.41 10.07
N ARG A 668 35.09 31.56 10.36
CA ARG A 668 36.25 31.32 9.47
C ARG A 668 35.85 30.83 8.08
N LYS A 669 34.65 30.26 7.94
CA LYS A 669 34.11 29.77 6.65
C LYS A 669 33.44 30.85 5.81
N ALA A 670 33.27 32.08 6.32
CA ALA A 670 32.71 33.22 5.58
C ALA A 670 33.65 33.81 4.49
N GLY A 671 34.88 33.30 4.40
CA GLY A 671 35.86 33.69 3.38
C GLY A 671 36.54 35.04 3.64
N ASP A 672 37.70 35.25 2.99
CA ASP A 672 38.63 36.36 3.29
C ASP A 672 38.36 37.68 2.53
N THR A 673 37.43 37.73 1.57
CA THR A 673 37.30 38.91 0.69
C THR A 673 36.08 39.73 1.05
N ASP A 674 36.21 40.99 1.52
CA ASP A 674 35.07 41.96 1.47
C ASP A 674 35.25 43.43 1.92
N PHE A 675 36.44 44.03 1.93
CA PHE A 675 36.57 45.50 1.96
C PHE A 675 37.47 46.07 0.85
N GLY A 676 37.80 45.24 -0.14
CA GLY A 676 38.56 45.62 -1.33
C GLY A 676 38.01 46.86 -2.09
N PRO A 677 36.68 47.04 -2.25
CA PRO A 677 36.13 48.21 -2.92
C PRO A 677 36.55 49.53 -2.25
N LEU A 678 36.64 49.57 -0.92
CA LEU A 678 37.07 50.77 -0.18
C LEU A 678 38.50 51.17 -0.52
N LYS A 679 39.40 50.19 -0.63
CA LYS A 679 40.81 50.43 -1.01
C LYS A 679 40.93 50.96 -2.43
N LEU A 680 40.16 50.40 -3.37
CA LEU A 680 40.15 50.88 -4.76
C LEU A 680 39.62 52.32 -4.87
N LEU A 681 38.56 52.66 -4.13
CA LEU A 681 38.05 54.03 -4.05
C LEU A 681 39.07 54.98 -3.41
N ALA A 682 39.78 54.52 -2.37
CA ALA A 682 40.82 55.29 -1.71
C ALA A 682 42.03 55.56 -2.62
N GLU A 683 42.44 54.60 -3.46
CA GLU A 683 43.53 54.81 -4.43
C GLU A 683 43.20 55.91 -5.45
N VAL A 684 41.94 56.01 -5.88
CA VAL A 684 41.47 57.12 -6.72
C VAL A 684 41.66 58.46 -6.01
N TRP A 685 41.50 58.55 -4.69
CA TRP A 685 41.80 59.78 -3.92
C TRP A 685 43.31 59.94 -3.66
N LYS A 686 44.05 58.86 -3.46
CA LYS A 686 45.49 58.88 -3.17
C LYS A 686 46.35 59.27 -4.38
N LEU A 687 45.82 59.18 -5.60
CA LEU A 687 46.54 59.53 -6.81
C LEU A 687 46.93 61.02 -6.86
N ARG A 688 48.24 61.28 -7.00
CA ARG A 688 48.81 62.64 -7.09
C ARG A 688 48.76 63.20 -8.51
N ASP A 689 49.05 62.36 -9.49
CA ASP A 689 49.12 62.74 -10.90
C ASP A 689 47.76 62.52 -11.58
N THR A 690 47.10 63.62 -11.96
CA THR A 690 45.78 63.57 -12.61
C THR A 690 45.85 63.01 -14.04
N SER A 691 47.02 62.99 -14.68
CA SER A 691 47.19 62.40 -16.02
C SER A 691 47.00 60.87 -16.02
N MET A 692 47.22 60.21 -14.87
CA MET A 692 47.06 58.77 -14.69
C MET A 692 45.66 58.39 -14.17
N MET A 693 44.76 59.35 -14.00
CA MET A 693 43.45 59.12 -13.37
C MET A 693 42.53 58.22 -14.20
N GLN A 694 42.65 58.29 -15.53
CA GLN A 694 41.92 57.42 -16.44
C GLN A 694 42.27 55.93 -16.21
N LEU A 695 43.52 55.61 -15.85
CA LEU A 695 43.95 54.25 -15.56
C LEU A 695 43.33 53.70 -14.27
N GLU A 696 43.31 54.50 -13.20
CA GLU A 696 42.69 54.10 -11.92
C GLU A 696 41.17 53.94 -12.04
N ILE A 697 40.50 54.85 -12.77
CA ILE A 697 39.06 54.73 -13.08
C ILE A 697 38.81 53.47 -13.91
N THR A 698 39.64 53.20 -14.93
CA THR A 698 39.52 51.98 -15.75
C THR A 698 39.69 50.73 -14.88
N GLY A 699 40.69 50.70 -13.99
CA GLY A 699 40.91 49.60 -13.06
C GLY A 699 39.74 49.37 -12.10
N LEU A 700 39.12 50.46 -11.61
CA LEU A 700 37.92 50.39 -10.77
C LEU A 700 36.72 49.85 -11.54
N VAL A 701 36.45 50.33 -12.75
CA VAL A 701 35.34 49.88 -13.61
C VAL A 701 35.52 48.42 -14.04
N VAL A 702 36.74 47.98 -14.32
CA VAL A 702 37.02 46.57 -14.67
C VAL A 702 36.75 45.63 -13.50
N LYS A 703 37.14 46.03 -12.27
CA LYS A 703 36.91 45.21 -11.06
C LYS A 703 35.47 45.29 -10.55
N HIS A 704 34.80 46.42 -10.76
CA HIS A 704 33.44 46.71 -10.33
C HIS A 704 32.61 47.29 -11.49
N PRO A 705 32.19 46.45 -12.45
CA PRO A 705 31.44 46.89 -13.63
C PRO A 705 30.03 47.41 -13.31
N ASP A 706 29.56 47.23 -12.06
CA ASP A 706 28.28 47.71 -11.54
C ASP A 706 28.30 49.21 -11.16
N ILE A 707 29.48 49.85 -11.10
CA ILE A 707 29.62 51.28 -10.77
C ILE A 707 29.03 52.19 -11.86
N ARG A 708 28.25 53.20 -11.47
CA ARG A 708 27.58 54.13 -12.40
C ARG A 708 28.40 55.38 -12.68
N THR A 709 28.17 55.99 -13.84
CA THR A 709 28.85 57.23 -14.27
C THR A 709 28.70 58.35 -13.23
N GLU A 710 27.51 58.56 -12.66
CA GLU A 710 27.30 59.58 -11.61
C GLU A 710 28.03 59.28 -10.30
N GLN A 711 28.27 57.99 -9.99
CA GLN A 711 29.06 57.59 -8.82
C GLN A 711 30.55 57.87 -9.05
N LEU A 712 31.06 57.62 -10.26
CA LEU A 712 32.42 57.99 -10.65
C LEU A 712 32.62 59.51 -10.60
N ILE A 713 31.66 60.28 -11.12
CA ILE A 713 31.70 61.75 -11.04
C ILE A 713 31.70 62.20 -9.57
N SER A 714 30.83 61.63 -8.73
CA SER A 714 30.79 61.95 -7.30
C SER A 714 32.10 61.61 -6.58
N LEU A 715 32.71 60.46 -6.91
CA LEU A 715 34.02 60.07 -6.38
C LEU A 715 35.12 61.07 -6.74
N LEU A 716 35.16 61.51 -8.00
CA LEU A 716 36.12 62.52 -8.48
C LEU A 716 35.88 63.88 -7.86
N MET A 717 34.62 64.30 -7.75
CA MET A 717 34.24 65.54 -7.05
C MET A 717 34.66 65.53 -5.58
N GLY A 718 34.68 64.35 -4.94
CA GLY A 718 35.16 64.18 -3.57
C GLY A 718 36.65 64.48 -3.37
N ARG A 719 37.46 64.49 -4.45
CA ARG A 719 38.90 64.82 -4.38
C ARG A 719 39.18 66.31 -4.18
N GLY A 720 38.23 67.16 -4.60
CA GLY A 720 38.25 68.63 -4.46
C GLY A 720 39.26 69.39 -5.33
N ASP A 721 40.02 68.71 -6.19
CA ASP A 721 40.99 69.30 -7.15
C ASP A 721 40.48 69.36 -8.60
N MET A 722 39.21 69.00 -8.83
CA MET A 722 38.57 69.01 -10.15
C MET A 722 37.19 69.66 -10.08
N SER A 723 36.82 70.41 -11.13
CA SER A 723 35.46 70.89 -11.32
C SER A 723 34.54 69.76 -11.82
N ARG A 724 33.23 69.95 -11.68
CA ARG A 724 32.24 68.96 -12.16
C ARG A 724 32.32 68.73 -13.67
N VAL A 725 32.69 69.77 -14.43
CA VAL A 725 32.85 69.68 -15.89
C VAL A 725 34.07 68.82 -16.24
N GLU A 726 35.20 69.05 -15.58
CA GLU A 726 36.43 68.25 -15.78
C GLU A 726 36.22 66.80 -15.35
N ALA A 727 35.57 66.55 -14.22
CA ALA A 727 35.26 65.20 -13.75
C ALA A 727 34.33 64.48 -14.74
N ARG A 728 33.32 65.15 -15.28
CA ARG A 728 32.40 64.58 -16.28
C ARG A 728 33.12 64.24 -17.57
N GLN A 729 33.94 65.16 -18.10
CA GLN A 729 34.72 64.92 -19.30
C GLN A 729 35.67 63.73 -19.11
N MET A 730 36.38 63.69 -17.98
CA MET A 730 37.31 62.59 -17.68
C MET A 730 36.61 61.23 -17.61
N VAL A 731 35.44 61.14 -16.99
CA VAL A 731 34.67 59.89 -16.94
C VAL A 731 34.14 59.51 -18.32
N GLN A 732 33.66 60.47 -19.12
CA GLN A 732 33.22 60.23 -20.51
C GLN A 732 34.38 59.74 -21.40
N ASP A 733 35.56 60.35 -21.27
CA ASP A 733 36.76 59.94 -22.02
C ASP A 733 37.24 58.54 -21.63
N THR A 734 37.00 58.13 -20.37
CA THR A 734 37.47 56.83 -19.85
C THR A 734 36.49 55.69 -20.15
N VAL A 735 35.19 55.90 -19.98
CA VAL A 735 34.18 54.83 -20.03
C VAL A 735 33.34 54.86 -21.33
N GLY A 736 33.39 55.97 -22.07
CA GLY A 736 32.64 56.21 -23.31
C GLY A 736 31.23 56.78 -23.05
N GLU A 737 30.71 57.56 -24.01
CA GLU A 737 29.38 58.21 -23.88
C GLU A 737 28.22 57.20 -23.78
N ASP A 738 28.37 56.01 -24.37
CA ASP A 738 27.36 54.95 -24.38
C ASP A 738 27.30 54.10 -23.10
N ASP A 739 28.19 54.31 -22.12
CA ASP A 739 28.23 53.49 -20.89
C ASP A 739 26.94 53.59 -20.05
N GLN A 740 26.23 54.72 -20.16
CA GLN A 740 24.95 54.92 -19.48
C GLN A 740 23.82 54.04 -20.05
N LEU A 741 23.98 53.52 -21.27
CA LEU A 741 23.01 52.71 -21.98
C LEU A 741 23.25 51.20 -21.82
N LYS A 742 24.38 50.79 -21.21
CA LYS A 742 24.74 49.37 -21.05
C LYS A 742 24.04 48.75 -19.83
N PRO A 743 23.50 47.52 -19.95
CA PRO A 743 22.99 46.79 -18.80
C PRO A 743 24.15 46.45 -17.85
N LYS A 744 24.10 46.95 -16.62
CA LYS A 744 25.13 46.71 -15.61
C LYS A 744 24.75 45.52 -14.71
N PRO A 745 25.72 44.66 -14.34
CA PRO A 745 25.48 43.56 -13.41
C PRO A 745 25.09 44.10 -12.02
N LYS A 746 24.40 43.29 -11.21
CA LYS A 746 24.12 43.64 -9.82
C LYS A 746 25.38 43.46 -8.97
N GLY A 747 25.66 44.46 -8.14
CA GLY A 747 26.75 44.48 -7.17
C GLY A 747 26.58 45.64 -6.17
N ILE A 748 27.60 45.83 -5.33
CA ILE A 748 27.60 46.80 -4.22
C ILE A 748 27.28 48.23 -4.68
N PHE A 749 27.79 48.67 -5.83
CA PHE A 749 27.59 50.04 -6.33
C PHE A 749 26.18 50.22 -6.91
N THR A 750 25.59 49.19 -7.54
CA THR A 750 24.19 49.27 -7.96
C THR A 750 23.22 49.38 -6.78
N GLU A 751 23.53 48.73 -5.66
CA GLU A 751 22.69 48.79 -4.45
C GLU A 751 22.75 50.15 -3.74
N VAL A 752 23.91 50.80 -3.73
CA VAL A 752 24.07 52.16 -3.18
C VAL A 752 23.25 53.19 -3.97
N ALA A 753 23.06 52.98 -5.28
CA ALA A 753 22.35 53.90 -6.17
C ALA A 753 20.80 53.84 -6.06
N GLN A 754 20.23 52.81 -5.46
CA GLN A 754 18.76 52.64 -5.35
C GLN A 754 18.11 53.48 -4.23
N MET A 755 18.91 54.24 -3.46
CA MET A 755 18.45 55.00 -2.28
C MET A 755 18.81 56.50 -2.35
N SER A 756 19.28 57.00 -3.48
CA SER A 756 19.60 58.42 -3.71
C SER A 756 18.58 59.10 -4.62
#